data_AF-A0A5E4UN47-F1
#
_entry.id   AF-A0A5E4UN47-F1
#
_cell.length_a   1.000
_cell.length_b   1.000
_cell.length_c   1.000
_cell.angle_alpha   90.00
_cell.angle_beta   90.00
_cell.angle_gamma   90.00
#
_symmetry.space_group_name_H-M   'P 1'
#
loop_
_entity.id
_entity.type
_entity.pdbx_description
1 polymer ?
#
loop_
_entity_poly.entity_id
_entity_poly.type
_entity_poly.pdbx_seq_one_letter_code
_entity_poly.pdbx_strand_id
1 'polypeptide(L)'
;MRGNLNRVVESSRSGRSISYSIFGVTCIVLRRVLYAPCFAAPAALSHARGTRAGMRLLTLHEDRMNIRSHRCLAPLLLVVLVVVCHFPLLLNNGAYWDGSLIYGLYQDHNAAQLFAMFRENGLPWLAYLHRLMWFAPNVLLAYKVTAFLSILVATLMVYSVARRTHVLSDGEGVIAAAIFCSYTAYQMYFELITLPYVVCYALFLTAWRLAMAPPSGKVARFVARLAALAMFFVSFLTVSLVAFYGVALLVLLWHRRHEWLDRRPLVALLRLGRFADYLLVPVLFVGIKFVFWKTFGLYATYNQIEIMPQTWPAAFSQFAQITLFGPFESAWALLSTNMTAFVAWSVCTALAGYGTLRFVRAQRGLTSTRAYLPGTLGLVVFCVLFFVAAAFPYVVVGKLPSTFGWDTRHALLVNLPVALAGVLLGRVLGGLLPVRSGGAVQGALLAALIGAFVVSTWNIYLTWELRWIKDASTIVNLRSLPREPIERSSMIWVDDDTARWHEKYVYYEYASIFRSAWHEERRFGNPADEPLDVVAFAGTLPLSRYLLKDLNLAAVRDCRVTLHVRFTPDASHDLSVVARYYRTLWFRHENIDAFLAPLTRLSLSDFSCSADRYARVVADLTVIRNALNAYYADNGAYPVAEVSVNDASHPPRDRWIPGLVPKYLAVVPTDPRGLSAANHQYLYMSNGRDYKIIAHGAEDAAYGRKARPDLVDPLRPEHAFGFWSPGFANH
;
A
#
# COMPACT_ATOMS: atom_id res chain seq x y z
N MET A 1 52.22 20.71 0.84
CA MET A 1 50.78 21.11 0.82
C MET A 1 49.91 19.88 0.54
N ARG A 2 49.82 18.98 1.53
CA ARG A 2 48.85 17.88 1.65
C ARG A 2 48.59 17.72 3.14
N GLY A 3 47.35 17.77 3.57
CA GLY A 3 46.97 17.51 4.96
C GLY A 3 45.60 18.10 5.31
N ASN A 4 44.76 17.28 5.94
CA ASN A 4 43.47 17.57 6.57
C ASN A 4 42.21 17.54 5.68
N LEU A 5 41.73 16.31 5.43
CA LEU A 5 40.32 15.99 5.22
C LEU A 5 40.10 14.53 5.67
N ASN A 6 40.17 14.28 6.98
CA ASN A 6 39.86 12.97 7.57
C ASN A 6 39.47 13.07 9.07
N ARG A 7 38.59 14.02 9.43
CA ARG A 7 38.17 14.18 10.84
C ARG A 7 36.70 14.55 11.10
N VAL A 8 35.78 14.26 10.18
CA VAL A 8 34.34 14.62 10.34
C VAL A 8 33.39 13.41 10.35
N VAL A 9 33.86 12.16 10.21
CA VAL A 9 32.95 10.99 10.06
C VAL A 9 32.82 10.12 11.32
N GLU A 10 33.47 10.45 12.45
CA GLU A 10 33.50 9.57 13.63
C GLU A 10 32.61 9.96 14.83
N SER A 11 31.70 10.94 14.71
CA SER A 11 30.91 11.41 15.88
C SER A 11 29.46 10.88 16.02
N SER A 12 29.03 9.84 15.27
CA SER A 12 27.66 9.30 15.41
C SER A 12 27.55 7.99 16.21
N ARG A 13 28.64 7.49 16.81
CA ARG A 13 28.67 6.24 17.59
C ARG A 13 28.49 6.40 19.11
N SER A 14 27.81 7.45 19.60
CA SER A 14 27.37 7.50 21.00
C SER A 14 25.87 7.18 21.11
N GLY A 15 25.55 5.88 21.03
CA GLY A 15 24.24 5.35 21.39
C GLY A 15 24.01 5.49 22.90
N ARG A 16 23.53 6.66 23.35
CA ARG A 16 22.91 6.77 24.66
C ARG A 16 21.50 6.19 24.55
N SER A 17 21.25 5.12 25.30
CA SER A 17 19.92 4.53 25.50
C SER A 17 18.97 5.58 26.10
N ILE A 18 18.18 6.22 25.26
CA ILE A 18 17.03 7.01 25.71
C ILE A 18 15.94 6.00 26.06
N SER A 19 15.77 5.73 27.36
CA SER A 19 14.64 4.94 27.86
C SER A 19 13.32 5.57 27.42
N TYR A 20 12.53 4.80 26.68
CA TYR A 20 11.25 5.23 26.11
C TYR A 20 10.15 5.36 27.19
N SER A 21 9.87 6.58 27.67
CA SER A 21 8.60 6.93 28.32
C SER A 21 7.58 7.43 27.30
N ILE A 22 7.18 6.57 26.35
CA ILE A 22 6.19 6.92 25.32
C ILE A 22 4.73 6.76 25.81
N PHE A 23 4.49 6.05 26.92
CA PHE A 23 3.12 5.85 27.45
C PHE A 23 2.47 7.09 28.09
N GLY A 24 3.22 8.16 28.39
CA GLY A 24 2.70 9.32 29.13
C GLY A 24 1.85 10.30 28.30
N VAL A 25 2.14 10.47 27.02
CA VAL A 25 1.53 11.55 26.19
C VAL A 25 0.14 11.16 25.67
N THR A 26 -0.09 9.89 25.37
CA THR A 26 -1.40 9.37 24.92
C THR A 26 -2.47 9.48 26.03
N CYS A 27 -2.08 9.33 27.30
CA CYS A 27 -2.99 9.45 28.44
C CYS A 27 -3.51 10.89 28.66
N ILE A 28 -2.71 11.94 28.37
CA ILE A 28 -3.09 13.34 28.63
C ILE A 28 -4.13 13.84 27.61
N VAL A 29 -4.01 13.44 26.35
CA VAL A 29 -4.98 13.79 25.29
C VAL A 29 -6.30 13.03 25.48
N LEU A 30 -6.25 11.74 25.85
CA LEU A 30 -7.44 10.96 26.21
C LEU A 30 -8.17 11.56 27.42
N ARG A 31 -7.45 12.11 28.41
CA ARG A 31 -8.07 12.69 29.61
C ARG A 31 -8.87 13.95 29.31
N ARG A 32 -8.44 14.83 28.39
CA ARG A 32 -9.22 16.05 28.08
C ARG A 32 -10.36 15.82 27.09
N VAL A 33 -10.20 14.92 26.12
CA VAL A 33 -11.24 14.66 25.10
C VAL A 33 -12.35 13.76 25.64
N LEU A 34 -12.05 12.79 26.52
CA LEU A 34 -13.05 11.88 27.08
C LEU A 34 -13.76 12.43 28.33
N TYR A 35 -13.11 13.28 29.15
CA TYR A 35 -13.70 13.75 30.42
C TYR A 35 -14.41 15.11 30.37
N ALA A 36 -14.21 15.93 29.33
CA ALA A 36 -14.82 17.26 29.25
C ALA A 36 -16.36 17.30 29.31
N PRO A 37 -17.15 16.28 28.85
CA PRO A 37 -18.60 16.34 28.99
C PRO A 37 -19.13 15.84 30.34
N CYS A 38 -18.31 15.24 31.21
CA CYS A 38 -18.80 14.57 32.41
C CYS A 38 -18.92 15.46 33.66
N PHE A 39 -18.32 16.66 33.65
CA PHE A 39 -18.20 17.51 34.86
C PHE A 39 -18.90 18.88 34.80
N ALA A 40 -19.75 19.15 33.81
CA ALA A 40 -20.59 20.36 33.83
C ALA A 40 -21.75 20.17 34.83
N ALA A 41 -21.52 20.53 36.10
CA ALA A 41 -22.58 20.67 37.09
C ALA A 41 -23.46 21.89 36.74
N PRO A 42 -24.80 21.79 36.76
CA PRO A 42 -25.64 22.98 36.75
C PRO A 42 -25.54 23.65 38.13
N ALA A 43 -24.89 24.80 38.19
CA ALA A 43 -24.98 25.71 39.34
C ALA A 43 -26.35 26.41 39.30
N ALA A 44 -27.34 25.82 39.96
CA ALA A 44 -28.58 26.51 40.30
C ALA A 44 -29.28 25.79 41.46
N LEU A 45 -29.34 26.47 42.62
CA LEU A 45 -30.47 26.54 43.57
C LEU A 45 -29.96 26.75 45.00
N SER A 46 -29.79 28.01 45.38
CA SER A 46 -29.86 28.46 46.77
C SER A 46 -31.09 29.38 46.92
N HIS A 47 -32.24 28.80 47.25
CA HIS A 47 -33.21 29.33 48.21
C HIS A 47 -34.55 28.59 48.12
N ALA A 48 -34.76 27.65 49.05
CA ALA A 48 -36.08 27.33 49.58
C ALA A 48 -35.90 26.65 50.94
N ARG A 49 -36.17 27.38 52.02
CA ARG A 49 -36.40 26.81 53.36
C ARG A 49 -37.82 26.27 53.39
N GLY A 50 -38.03 25.07 53.94
CA GLY A 50 -39.35 24.65 54.42
C GLY A 50 -39.69 23.18 54.24
N THR A 51 -39.56 22.43 55.34
CA THR A 51 -40.42 21.32 55.79
C THR A 51 -40.43 19.96 55.05
N ARG A 52 -39.98 18.92 55.79
CA ARG A 52 -40.34 17.49 55.73
C ARG A 52 -40.43 16.82 54.34
N ALA A 53 -39.28 16.57 53.70
CA ALA A 53 -39.14 15.64 52.57
C ALA A 53 -37.81 14.84 52.59
N GLY A 54 -37.32 14.49 53.79
CA GLY A 54 -35.95 13.97 53.98
C GLY A 54 -35.67 12.52 53.54
N MET A 55 -36.68 11.72 53.20
CA MET A 55 -36.50 10.27 52.96
C MET A 55 -36.71 9.80 51.51
N ARG A 56 -37.14 10.68 50.59
CA ARG A 56 -37.26 10.38 49.15
C ARG A 56 -36.10 10.90 48.30
N LEU A 57 -35.16 11.65 48.88
CA LEU A 57 -34.03 12.24 48.16
C LEU A 57 -32.81 11.31 48.07
N LEU A 58 -32.69 10.31 48.95
CA LEU A 58 -31.60 9.33 48.92
C LEU A 58 -31.76 8.28 47.79
N THR A 59 -32.98 7.81 47.52
CA THR A 59 -33.25 6.86 46.41
C THR A 59 -33.08 7.50 45.02
N LEU A 60 -33.42 8.78 44.86
CA LEU A 60 -33.16 9.52 43.61
C LEU A 60 -31.66 9.80 43.38
N HIS A 61 -30.83 9.75 44.43
CA HIS A 61 -29.39 9.93 44.31
C HIS A 61 -28.68 8.65 43.86
N GLU A 62 -29.11 7.48 44.36
CA GLU A 62 -28.61 6.18 43.90
C GLU A 62 -28.96 5.90 42.44
N ASP A 63 -30.19 6.20 42.00
CA ASP A 63 -30.58 6.03 40.59
C ASP A 63 -29.78 6.95 39.64
N ARG A 64 -29.42 8.17 40.08
CA ARG A 64 -28.61 9.09 39.27
C ARG A 64 -27.14 8.70 39.18
N MET A 65 -26.57 8.03 40.19
CA MET A 65 -25.20 7.52 40.12
C MET A 65 -25.10 6.29 39.21
N ASN A 66 -26.12 5.42 39.20
CA ASN A 66 -26.12 4.22 38.36
C ASN A 66 -26.23 4.56 36.85
N ILE A 67 -26.97 5.61 36.49
CA ILE A 67 -27.13 6.03 35.09
C ILE A 67 -25.82 6.60 34.48
N ARG A 68 -24.91 7.15 35.31
CA ARG A 68 -23.65 7.75 34.83
C ARG A 68 -22.59 6.71 34.47
N SER A 69 -22.52 5.58 35.19
CA SER A 69 -21.51 4.54 34.94
C SER A 69 -21.67 3.89 33.55
N HIS A 70 -22.91 3.66 33.11
CA HIS A 70 -23.20 3.04 31.82
C HIS A 70 -22.81 3.89 30.60
N ARG A 71 -22.79 5.22 30.72
CA ARG A 71 -22.49 6.12 29.58
C ARG A 71 -21.02 6.09 29.13
N CYS A 72 -20.11 5.68 30.02
CA CYS A 72 -18.67 5.63 29.70
C CYS A 72 -18.20 4.24 29.27
N LEU A 73 -18.95 3.18 29.62
CA LEU A 73 -18.56 1.81 29.35
C LEU A 73 -18.46 1.51 27.84
N ALA A 74 -19.46 1.93 27.06
CA ALA A 74 -19.49 1.65 25.61
C ALA A 74 -18.29 2.25 24.85
N PRO A 75 -17.96 3.56 24.98
CA PRO A 75 -16.74 4.11 24.40
C PRO A 75 -15.46 3.42 24.87
N LEU A 76 -15.37 3.04 26.14
CA LEU A 76 -14.20 2.33 26.68
C LEU A 76 -14.03 0.95 26.03
N LEU A 77 -15.12 0.20 25.87
CA LEU A 77 -15.10 -1.10 25.17
C LEU A 77 -14.65 -0.94 23.71
N LEU A 78 -15.10 0.11 23.02
CA LEU A 78 -14.66 0.40 21.66
C LEU A 78 -13.17 0.80 21.60
N VAL A 79 -12.66 1.56 22.57
CA VAL A 79 -11.23 1.87 22.69
C VAL A 79 -10.43 0.58 22.85
N VAL A 80 -10.85 -0.29 23.76
CA VAL A 80 -10.20 -1.60 23.98
C VAL A 80 -10.24 -2.44 22.72
N LEU A 81 -11.37 -2.49 22.02
CA LEU A 81 -11.51 -3.24 20.77
C LEU A 81 -10.58 -2.70 19.67
N VAL A 82 -10.49 -1.39 19.49
CA VAL A 82 -9.57 -0.77 18.51
C VAL A 82 -8.11 -1.09 18.86
N VAL A 83 -7.75 -1.01 20.15
CA VAL A 83 -6.42 -1.42 20.62
C VAL A 83 -6.17 -2.89 20.29
N VAL A 84 -7.07 -3.80 20.66
CA VAL A 84 -6.92 -5.23 20.38
C VAL A 84 -6.83 -5.49 18.88
N CYS A 85 -7.69 -4.87 18.07
CA CYS A 85 -7.75 -5.11 16.63
C CYS A 85 -6.54 -4.55 15.88
N HIS A 86 -6.06 -3.37 16.25
CA HIS A 86 -5.06 -2.63 15.48
C HIS A 86 -3.72 -2.46 16.21
N PHE A 87 -3.49 -3.07 17.36
CA PHE A 87 -2.17 -3.01 18.01
C PHE A 87 -1.01 -3.45 17.09
N PRO A 88 -1.13 -4.53 16.28
CA PRO A 88 -0.04 -4.93 15.38
C PRO A 88 0.34 -3.86 14.34
N LEU A 89 -0.57 -2.93 13.99
CA LEU A 89 -0.25 -1.78 13.13
C LEU A 89 0.90 -0.94 13.71
N LEU A 90 0.92 -0.75 15.02
CA LEU A 90 1.93 0.06 15.72
C LEU A 90 3.30 -0.61 15.77
N LEU A 91 3.32 -1.93 15.58
CA LEU A 91 4.56 -2.68 15.50
C LEU A 91 5.19 -2.51 14.11
N ASN A 92 4.37 -2.35 13.06
CA ASN A 92 4.82 -2.41 11.69
C ASN A 92 5.91 -1.38 11.35
N ASN A 93 7.09 -1.84 10.93
CA ASN A 93 8.26 -1.01 10.65
C ASN A 93 8.52 -0.81 9.16
N GLY A 94 7.67 -1.33 8.28
CA GLY A 94 7.88 -1.23 6.85
C GLY A 94 7.38 0.08 6.23
N ALA A 95 8.11 0.49 5.19
CA ALA A 95 7.66 1.43 4.17
C ALA A 95 7.63 0.68 2.83
N TYR A 96 6.45 0.54 2.26
CA TYR A 96 6.22 -0.29 1.09
C TYR A 96 5.75 0.58 -0.06
N TRP A 97 5.77 0.05 -1.29
CA TRP A 97 5.17 0.70 -2.46
C TRP A 97 5.49 2.21 -2.53
N ASP A 98 4.50 3.08 -2.75
CA ASP A 98 4.70 4.54 -2.77
C ASP A 98 5.19 5.12 -1.43
N GLY A 99 4.93 4.45 -0.31
CA GLY A 99 5.47 4.80 0.99
C GLY A 99 6.99 4.69 1.04
N SER A 100 7.59 3.76 0.30
CA SER A 100 9.06 3.67 0.16
C SER A 100 9.65 4.94 -0.46
N LEU A 101 8.95 5.56 -1.42
CA LEU A 101 9.33 6.85 -2.01
C LEU A 101 9.24 7.98 -0.98
N ILE A 102 8.12 8.07 -0.24
CA ILE A 102 7.95 9.09 0.80
C ILE A 102 9.05 8.97 1.86
N TYR A 103 9.39 7.74 2.24
CA TYR A 103 10.44 7.47 3.21
C TYR A 103 11.84 7.78 2.66
N GLY A 104 12.14 7.44 1.41
CA GLY A 104 13.39 7.80 0.74
C GLY A 104 13.59 9.31 0.62
N LEU A 105 12.52 10.06 0.30
CA LEU A 105 12.53 11.53 0.26
C LEU A 105 12.74 12.15 1.66
N TYR A 106 12.20 11.53 2.71
CA TYR A 106 12.48 11.93 4.09
C TYR A 106 13.96 11.77 4.42
N GLN A 107 14.55 10.61 4.07
CA GLN A 107 15.96 10.31 4.31
C GLN A 107 16.90 11.30 3.57
N ASP A 108 16.51 11.77 2.38
CA ASP A 108 17.25 12.79 1.64
C ASP A 108 16.97 14.23 2.08
N HIS A 109 16.04 14.42 3.02
CA HIS A 109 15.49 15.74 3.35
C HIS A 109 14.92 16.50 2.14
N ASN A 110 14.44 15.78 1.11
CA ASN A 110 13.98 16.34 -0.15
C ASN A 110 12.48 16.70 -0.10
N ALA A 111 12.17 17.72 0.69
CA ALA A 111 10.80 18.22 0.80
C ALA A 111 10.28 18.80 -0.53
N ALA A 112 11.14 19.40 -1.35
CA ALA A 112 10.76 20.00 -2.63
C ALA A 112 10.12 18.96 -3.56
N GLN A 113 10.73 17.78 -3.69
CA GLN A 113 10.21 16.69 -4.50
C GLN A 113 8.91 16.11 -3.93
N LEU A 114 8.78 16.01 -2.60
CA LEU A 114 7.52 15.63 -1.94
C LEU A 114 6.39 16.59 -2.34
N PHE A 115 6.61 17.91 -2.24
CA PHE A 115 5.63 18.91 -2.64
C PHE A 115 5.31 18.87 -4.13
N ALA A 116 6.31 18.65 -4.98
CA ALA A 116 6.10 18.50 -6.43
C ALA A 116 5.18 17.31 -6.75
N MET A 117 5.45 16.14 -6.15
CA MET A 117 4.65 14.92 -6.35
C MET A 117 3.16 15.14 -6.01
N PHE A 118 2.86 15.75 -4.86
CA PHE A 118 1.47 16.01 -4.46
C PHE A 118 0.81 17.17 -5.20
N ARG A 119 1.60 18.14 -5.67
CA ARG A 119 1.11 19.20 -6.55
C ARG A 119 0.66 18.63 -7.90
N GLU A 120 1.43 17.72 -8.48
CA GLU A 120 1.07 17.01 -9.72
C GLU A 120 -0.19 16.17 -9.55
N ASN A 121 -0.37 15.52 -8.40
CA ASN A 121 -1.59 14.79 -8.04
C ASN A 121 -2.80 15.72 -7.72
N GLY A 122 -2.66 17.04 -7.85
CA GLY A 122 -3.75 17.98 -7.59
C GLY A 122 -4.24 17.97 -6.13
N LEU A 123 -3.34 17.65 -5.19
CA LEU A 123 -3.59 17.56 -3.75
C LEU A 123 -2.39 18.10 -2.95
N PRO A 124 -1.91 19.34 -3.21
CA PRO A 124 -0.68 19.87 -2.61
C PRO A 124 -0.70 19.90 -1.08
N TRP A 125 -1.89 19.98 -0.47
CA TRP A 125 -2.05 20.01 0.97
C TRP A 125 -1.63 18.72 1.66
N LEU A 126 -1.71 17.58 0.96
CA LEU A 126 -1.32 16.29 1.53
C LEU A 126 0.19 16.21 1.80
N ALA A 127 1.03 16.93 1.03
CA ALA A 127 2.47 17.01 1.30
C ALA A 127 2.77 17.59 2.69
N TYR A 128 1.96 18.52 3.21
CA TYR A 128 2.16 19.06 4.56
C TYR A 128 1.88 18.01 5.64
N LEU A 129 0.89 17.14 5.45
CA LEU A 129 0.64 16.03 6.37
C LEU A 129 1.83 15.08 6.42
N HIS A 130 2.38 14.71 5.26
CA HIS A 130 3.58 13.87 5.19
C HIS A 130 4.80 14.57 5.82
N ARG A 131 4.99 15.86 5.55
CA ARG A 131 6.08 16.67 6.13
C ARG A 131 5.96 16.80 7.64
N LEU A 132 4.74 16.86 8.19
CA LEU A 132 4.51 16.88 9.62
C LEU A 132 5.07 15.62 10.31
N MET A 133 4.94 14.45 9.67
CA MET A 133 5.47 13.20 10.23
C MET A 133 7.00 13.20 10.31
N TRP A 134 7.69 13.98 9.47
CA TRP A 134 9.16 14.05 9.44
C TRP A 134 9.75 14.74 10.68
N PHE A 135 8.94 15.45 11.48
CA PHE A 135 9.39 16.05 12.73
C PHE A 135 9.42 15.05 13.90
N ALA A 136 8.87 13.85 13.72
CA ALA A 136 8.90 12.82 14.75
C ALA A 136 10.27 12.12 14.77
N PRO A 137 10.80 11.74 15.96
CA PRO A 137 12.06 11.00 16.06
C PRO A 137 12.05 9.66 15.31
N ASN A 138 10.89 9.01 15.25
CA ASN A 138 10.65 7.83 14.42
C ASN A 138 9.49 8.13 13.49
N VAL A 139 9.84 8.49 12.24
CA VAL A 139 8.87 8.88 11.21
C VAL A 139 7.87 7.76 10.92
N LEU A 140 8.32 6.50 10.82
CA LEU A 140 7.45 5.36 10.49
C LEU A 140 6.42 5.14 11.59
N LEU A 141 6.86 5.12 12.86
CA LEU A 141 5.95 5.01 14.01
C LEU A 141 4.95 6.18 14.04
N ALA A 142 5.36 7.40 13.69
CA ALA A 142 4.45 8.54 13.63
C ALA A 142 3.32 8.34 12.60
N TYR A 143 3.62 7.75 11.45
CA TYR A 143 2.58 7.35 10.48
C TYR A 143 1.61 6.34 11.10
N LYS A 144 2.12 5.25 11.71
CA LYS A 144 1.26 4.19 12.27
C LYS A 144 0.43 4.68 13.45
N VAL A 145 1.00 5.51 14.34
CA VAL A 145 0.28 6.13 15.47
C VAL A 145 -0.82 7.06 14.95
N THR A 146 -0.54 7.87 13.94
CA THR A 146 -1.54 8.78 13.36
C THR A 146 -2.68 8.01 12.71
N ALA A 147 -2.38 6.93 11.97
CA ALA A 147 -3.38 6.03 11.42
C ALA A 147 -4.22 5.37 12.53
N PHE A 148 -3.57 4.81 13.56
CA PHE A 148 -4.24 4.18 14.71
C PHE A 148 -5.19 5.15 15.44
N LEU A 149 -4.74 6.37 15.73
CA LEU A 149 -5.57 7.40 16.35
C LEU A 149 -6.73 7.81 15.45
N SER A 150 -6.53 7.87 14.14
CA SER A 150 -7.59 8.18 13.17
C SER A 150 -8.66 7.08 13.13
N ILE A 151 -8.27 5.80 13.16
CA ILE A 151 -9.20 4.67 13.29
C ILE A 151 -10.00 4.80 14.58
N LEU A 152 -9.33 5.04 15.71
CA LEU A 152 -10.00 5.21 17.00
C LEU A 152 -11.03 6.35 16.97
N VAL A 153 -10.66 7.51 16.45
CA VAL A 153 -11.56 8.66 16.31
C VAL A 153 -12.74 8.30 15.41
N ALA A 154 -12.49 7.69 14.24
CA ALA A 154 -13.53 7.25 13.32
C ALA A 154 -14.53 6.29 14.00
N THR A 155 -14.06 5.27 14.70
CA THR A 155 -14.89 4.31 15.45
C THR A 155 -15.77 4.99 16.49
N LEU A 156 -15.19 5.87 17.30
CA LEU A 156 -15.93 6.61 18.32
C LEU A 156 -16.95 7.56 17.69
N MET A 157 -16.64 8.17 16.55
CA MET A 157 -17.57 9.03 15.83
C MET A 157 -18.71 8.25 15.19
N VAL A 158 -18.48 7.05 14.63
CA VAL A 158 -19.55 6.15 14.15
C VAL A 158 -20.53 5.84 15.28
N TYR A 159 -20.03 5.42 16.45
CA TYR A 159 -20.86 5.19 17.63
C TYR A 159 -21.64 6.48 18.03
N SER A 160 -20.96 7.62 18.04
CA SER A 160 -21.56 8.89 18.44
C SER A 160 -22.65 9.39 17.48
N VAL A 161 -22.46 9.19 16.18
CA VAL A 161 -23.44 9.51 15.12
C VAL A 161 -24.63 8.55 15.21
N ALA A 162 -24.37 7.24 15.30
CA ALA A 162 -25.41 6.21 15.44
C ALA A 162 -26.37 6.49 16.62
N ARG A 163 -25.82 6.84 17.79
CA ARG A 163 -26.64 7.19 18.97
C ARG A 163 -27.51 8.43 18.75
N ARG A 164 -27.06 9.38 17.94
CA ARG A 164 -27.78 10.64 17.70
C ARG A 164 -28.85 10.54 16.64
N THR A 165 -28.72 9.65 15.67
CA THR A 165 -29.76 9.48 14.65
C THR A 165 -31.04 8.90 15.25
N HIS A 166 -30.95 8.25 16.43
CA HIS A 166 -32.03 7.49 17.06
C HIS A 166 -32.58 6.35 16.17
N VAL A 167 -31.88 6.02 15.08
CA VAL A 167 -32.19 4.88 14.21
C VAL A 167 -31.69 3.58 14.83
N LEU A 168 -30.58 3.66 15.55
CA LEU A 168 -29.94 2.56 16.26
C LEU A 168 -30.07 2.77 17.77
N SER A 169 -30.31 1.69 18.50
CA SER A 169 -30.16 1.68 19.96
C SER A 169 -28.69 1.85 20.35
N ASP A 170 -28.43 2.14 21.63
CA ASP A 170 -27.05 2.26 22.12
C ASP A 170 -26.22 1.00 21.88
N GLY A 171 -26.81 -0.18 22.09
CA GLY A 171 -26.15 -1.47 21.84
C GLY A 171 -25.86 -1.70 20.35
N GLU A 172 -26.83 -1.40 19.49
CA GLU A 172 -26.64 -1.48 18.03
C GLU A 172 -25.59 -0.50 17.53
N GLY A 173 -25.51 0.70 18.13
CA GLY A 173 -24.45 1.66 17.84
C GLY A 173 -23.06 1.11 18.19
N VAL A 174 -22.92 0.40 19.32
CA VAL A 174 -21.66 -0.26 19.70
C VAL A 174 -21.33 -1.37 18.71
N ILE A 175 -22.30 -2.20 18.31
CA ILE A 175 -22.11 -3.28 17.32
C ILE A 175 -21.67 -2.69 15.98
N ALA A 176 -22.35 -1.65 15.49
CA ALA A 176 -21.98 -0.97 14.25
C ALA A 176 -20.53 -0.43 14.32
N ALA A 177 -20.17 0.25 15.41
CA ALA A 177 -18.81 0.77 15.57
C ALA A 177 -17.76 -0.35 15.68
N ALA A 178 -18.10 -1.47 16.32
CA ALA A 178 -17.23 -2.63 16.45
C ALA A 178 -16.98 -3.32 15.10
N ILE A 179 -18.02 -3.53 14.30
CA ILE A 179 -17.87 -4.06 12.93
C ILE A 179 -17.11 -3.06 12.06
N PHE A 180 -17.43 -1.76 12.15
CA PHE A 180 -16.76 -0.72 11.38
C PHE A 180 -15.24 -0.72 11.55
N CYS A 181 -14.74 -0.92 12.79
CA CYS A 181 -13.31 -0.95 13.05
C CYS A 181 -12.66 -2.29 12.72
N SER A 182 -13.33 -3.42 12.96
CA SER A 182 -12.70 -4.72 12.72
C SER A 182 -12.73 -5.14 11.25
N TYR A 183 -13.67 -4.63 10.44
CA TYR A 183 -13.89 -5.09 9.07
C TYR A 183 -12.67 -4.90 8.15
N THR A 184 -12.34 -5.94 7.38
CA THR A 184 -11.05 -6.08 6.67
C THR A 184 -11.09 -5.75 5.17
N ALA A 185 -12.16 -5.13 4.66
CA ALA A 185 -12.22 -4.74 3.26
C ALA A 185 -11.13 -3.71 2.89
N TYR A 186 -10.80 -2.80 3.81
CA TYR A 186 -9.66 -1.89 3.67
C TYR A 186 -8.50 -2.38 4.54
N GLN A 187 -7.35 -2.63 3.93
CA GLN A 187 -6.20 -3.26 4.61
C GLN A 187 -5.01 -2.31 4.75
N MET A 188 -5.05 -1.19 4.03
CA MET A 188 -3.94 -0.26 3.80
C MET A 188 -3.70 0.73 4.94
N TYR A 189 -3.99 0.35 6.19
CA TYR A 189 -3.77 1.22 7.35
C TYR A 189 -2.28 1.42 7.69
N PHE A 190 -1.44 0.46 7.30
CA PHE A 190 0.01 0.53 7.52
C PHE A 190 0.71 1.37 6.46
N GLU A 191 0.11 1.59 5.30
CA GLU A 191 0.80 2.22 4.17
C GLU A 191 0.93 3.74 4.37
N LEU A 192 2.11 4.29 4.07
CA LEU A 192 2.42 5.70 4.35
C LEU A 192 1.63 6.60 3.42
N ILE A 193 1.56 6.26 2.12
CA ILE A 193 0.88 7.08 1.10
C ILE A 193 -0.64 7.17 1.36
N THR A 194 -1.22 6.20 2.06
CA THR A 194 -2.67 6.13 2.35
C THR A 194 -3.07 6.76 3.69
N LEU A 195 -2.11 7.19 4.53
CA LEU A 195 -2.40 7.90 5.78
C LEU A 195 -3.40 9.06 5.60
N PRO A 196 -3.27 9.93 4.56
CA PRO A 196 -4.27 10.95 4.27
C PRO A 196 -5.72 10.44 4.25
N TYR A 197 -5.96 9.23 3.74
CA TYR A 197 -7.31 8.71 3.57
C TYR A 197 -7.96 8.42 4.91
N VAL A 198 -7.23 7.78 5.83
CA VAL A 198 -7.72 7.43 7.16
C VAL A 198 -7.94 8.69 8.01
N VAL A 199 -7.01 9.66 7.93
CA VAL A 199 -7.13 10.96 8.62
C VAL A 199 -8.35 11.73 8.11
N CYS A 200 -8.52 11.83 6.79
CA CYS A 200 -9.66 12.51 6.18
C CYS A 200 -10.98 11.84 6.57
N TYR A 201 -11.03 10.50 6.64
CA TYR A 201 -12.25 9.81 7.04
C TYR A 201 -12.61 10.06 8.52
N ALA A 202 -11.61 10.10 9.41
CA ALA A 202 -11.81 10.47 10.81
C ALA A 202 -12.31 11.92 10.96
N LEU A 203 -11.75 12.85 10.19
CA LEU A 203 -12.20 14.24 10.13
C LEU A 203 -13.63 14.36 9.60
N PHE A 204 -13.98 13.62 8.55
CA PHE A 204 -15.32 13.57 7.98
C PHE A 204 -16.36 13.13 9.01
N LEU A 205 -16.10 12.02 9.72
CA LEU A 205 -17.01 11.51 10.75
C LEU A 205 -17.12 12.45 11.94
N THR A 206 -16.01 13.14 12.29
CA THR A 206 -16.01 14.17 13.33
C THR A 206 -16.84 15.39 12.91
N ALA A 207 -16.68 15.85 11.67
CA ALA A 207 -17.45 16.94 11.08
C ALA A 207 -18.95 16.62 11.08
N TRP A 208 -19.31 15.41 10.65
CA TRP A 208 -20.70 14.94 10.66
C TRP A 208 -21.28 14.91 12.07
N ARG A 209 -20.51 14.42 13.03
CA ARG A 209 -20.90 14.42 14.43
C ARG A 209 -21.08 15.83 15.00
N LEU A 210 -20.23 16.79 14.65
CA LEU A 210 -20.35 18.19 15.06
C LEU A 210 -21.59 18.85 14.42
N ALA A 211 -21.84 18.58 13.13
CA ALA A 211 -23.02 19.06 12.41
C ALA A 211 -24.33 18.54 13.03
N MET A 212 -24.34 17.36 13.64
CA MET A 212 -25.50 16.82 14.38
C MET A 212 -25.62 17.31 15.83
N ALA A 213 -24.64 18.04 16.36
CA ALA A 213 -24.70 18.49 17.75
C ALA A 213 -25.74 19.63 17.92
N PRO A 214 -26.57 19.63 18.98
CA PRO A 214 -27.27 20.81 19.47
C PRO A 214 -26.42 21.48 20.56
N PRO A 215 -25.48 22.37 20.21
CA PRO A 215 -24.69 23.09 21.20
C PRO A 215 -25.56 24.02 22.03
N SER A 216 -25.22 24.12 23.32
CA SER A 216 -25.84 25.04 24.28
C SER A 216 -25.35 26.46 24.00
N GLY A 217 -26.22 27.28 23.40
CA GLY A 217 -25.98 28.70 23.11
C GLY A 217 -25.61 29.00 21.67
N LYS A 218 -25.77 30.28 21.27
CA LYS A 218 -25.57 30.74 19.88
C LYS A 218 -24.10 30.66 19.46
N VAL A 219 -23.17 31.07 20.34
CA VAL A 219 -21.72 31.08 20.04
C VAL A 219 -21.18 29.67 19.82
N ALA A 220 -21.47 28.75 20.75
CA ALA A 220 -21.06 27.35 20.61
C ALA A 220 -21.64 26.70 19.34
N ARG A 221 -22.85 27.10 18.92
CA ARG A 221 -23.46 26.69 17.65
C ARG A 221 -22.72 27.18 16.44
N PHE A 222 -22.38 28.46 16.43
CA PHE A 222 -21.61 29.05 15.35
C PHE A 222 -20.23 28.38 15.23
N VAL A 223 -19.51 28.22 16.34
CA VAL A 223 -18.18 27.59 16.35
C VAL A 223 -18.23 26.13 15.91
N ALA A 224 -19.16 25.34 16.43
CA ALA A 224 -19.29 23.92 16.03
C ALA A 224 -19.64 23.77 14.55
N ARG A 225 -20.47 24.68 14.01
CA ARG A 225 -20.85 24.73 12.61
C ARG A 225 -19.65 25.08 11.72
N LEU A 226 -18.92 26.14 12.05
CA LEU A 226 -17.72 26.54 11.31
C LEU A 226 -16.65 25.44 11.33
N ALA A 227 -16.43 24.82 12.49
CA ALA A 227 -15.52 23.68 12.63
C ALA A 227 -15.96 22.49 11.78
N ALA A 228 -17.26 22.15 11.75
CA ALA A 228 -17.78 21.08 10.92
C ALA A 228 -17.56 21.37 9.42
N LEU A 229 -17.86 22.58 8.96
CA LEU A 229 -17.64 22.98 7.56
C LEU A 229 -16.16 22.91 7.16
N ALA A 230 -15.27 23.43 8.00
CA ALA A 230 -13.83 23.37 7.76
C ALA A 230 -13.33 21.92 7.71
N MET A 231 -13.75 21.07 8.66
CA MET A 231 -13.39 19.66 8.68
C MET A 231 -13.96 18.88 7.48
N PHE A 232 -15.20 19.15 7.05
CA PHE A 232 -15.74 18.56 5.82
C PHE A 232 -14.90 18.97 4.61
N PHE A 233 -14.59 20.25 4.46
CA PHE A 233 -13.78 20.77 3.37
C PHE A 233 -12.41 20.09 3.31
N VAL A 234 -11.70 19.97 4.43
CA VAL A 234 -10.40 19.29 4.51
C VAL A 234 -10.56 17.79 4.24
N SER A 235 -11.62 17.14 4.73
CA SER A 235 -11.84 15.71 4.50
C SER A 235 -12.00 15.36 3.03
N PHE A 236 -12.49 16.29 2.19
CA PHE A 236 -12.65 16.05 0.75
C PHE A 236 -11.34 15.96 -0.03
N LEU A 237 -10.17 16.19 0.61
CA LEU A 237 -8.87 15.83 0.04
C LEU A 237 -8.82 14.33 -0.34
N THR A 238 -9.57 13.48 0.37
CA THR A 238 -10.00 12.17 -0.14
C THR A 238 -11.28 12.34 -0.95
N VAL A 239 -11.15 12.51 -2.27
CA VAL A 239 -12.23 12.94 -3.18
C VAL A 239 -13.47 12.04 -3.14
N SER A 240 -13.32 10.74 -2.86
CA SER A 240 -14.46 9.81 -2.74
C SER A 240 -15.42 10.17 -1.59
N LEU A 241 -14.97 10.92 -0.58
CA LEU A 241 -15.83 11.42 0.49
C LEU A 241 -16.83 12.49 0.01
N VAL A 242 -16.62 13.13 -1.15
CA VAL A 242 -17.58 14.08 -1.72
C VAL A 242 -18.88 13.38 -2.11
N ALA A 243 -18.80 12.21 -2.76
CA ALA A 243 -20.00 11.42 -3.09
C ALA A 243 -20.64 10.87 -1.81
N PHE A 244 -19.82 10.35 -0.90
CA PHE A 244 -20.26 9.81 0.39
C PHE A 244 -20.97 10.86 1.27
N TYR A 245 -20.54 12.12 1.19
CA TYR A 245 -21.16 13.26 1.86
C TYR A 245 -22.62 13.44 1.52
N GLY A 246 -23.04 13.13 0.28
CA GLY A 246 -24.44 13.25 -0.14
C GLY A 246 -25.38 12.48 0.79
N VAL A 247 -25.04 11.24 1.14
CA VAL A 247 -25.86 10.41 2.04
C VAL A 247 -25.77 10.92 3.50
N ALA A 248 -24.58 11.33 3.95
CA ALA A 248 -24.42 11.93 5.29
C ALA A 248 -25.25 13.21 5.45
N LEU A 249 -25.33 14.03 4.40
CA LEU A 249 -26.14 15.25 4.36
C LEU A 249 -27.63 14.92 4.41
N LEU A 250 -28.10 13.90 3.67
CA LEU A 250 -29.48 13.44 3.76
C LEU A 250 -29.83 12.99 5.18
N VAL A 251 -28.95 12.24 5.85
CA VAL A 251 -29.14 11.85 7.25
C VAL A 251 -29.14 13.05 8.19
N LEU A 252 -28.28 14.05 7.96
CA LEU A 252 -28.26 15.29 8.73
C LEU A 252 -29.57 16.08 8.58
N LEU A 253 -30.05 16.25 7.35
CA LEU A 253 -31.32 16.93 7.06
C LEU A 253 -32.51 16.18 7.66
N TRP A 254 -32.50 14.84 7.60
CA TRP A 254 -33.52 14.00 8.24
C TRP A 254 -33.52 14.16 9.76
N HIS A 255 -32.34 14.15 10.39
CA HIS A 255 -32.18 14.32 11.83
C HIS A 255 -32.71 15.69 12.29
N ARG A 256 -32.44 16.74 11.51
CA ARG A 256 -32.89 18.12 11.77
C ARG A 256 -34.19 18.48 11.04
N ARG A 257 -35.01 17.50 10.64
CA ARG A 257 -36.26 17.76 9.91
C ARG A 257 -37.21 18.71 10.63
N HIS A 258 -37.25 18.69 11.95
CA HIS A 258 -38.06 19.61 12.74
C HIS A 258 -37.62 21.10 12.61
N GLU A 259 -36.38 21.36 12.18
CA GLU A 259 -35.88 22.73 11.99
C GLU A 259 -36.30 23.34 10.64
N TRP A 260 -36.62 22.51 9.64
CA TRP A 260 -36.90 22.96 8.28
C TRP A 260 -38.22 22.47 7.70
N LEU A 261 -38.68 21.26 8.03
CA LEU A 261 -39.93 20.71 7.52
C LEU A 261 -41.11 21.53 8.06
N ASP A 262 -41.87 22.11 7.15
CA ASP A 262 -43.07 22.91 7.42
C ASP A 262 -44.18 22.44 6.49
N ARG A 263 -45.44 22.61 6.91
CA ARG A 263 -46.60 22.26 6.06
C ARG A 263 -46.65 23.12 4.80
N ARG A 264 -46.09 24.33 4.84
CA ARG A 264 -46.02 25.25 3.69
C ARG A 264 -44.69 25.05 2.95
N PRO A 265 -44.70 24.66 1.66
CA PRO A 265 -43.48 24.30 0.93
C PRO A 265 -42.49 25.47 0.80
N LEU A 266 -42.99 26.70 0.59
CA LEU A 266 -42.15 27.90 0.51
C LEU A 266 -41.41 28.18 1.83
N VAL A 267 -42.07 28.01 2.97
CA VAL A 267 -41.45 28.18 4.29
C VAL A 267 -40.41 27.10 4.53
N ALA A 268 -40.71 25.85 4.14
CA ALA A 268 -39.76 24.75 4.23
C ALA A 268 -38.51 25.01 3.39
N LEU A 269 -38.67 25.52 2.17
CA LEU A 269 -37.55 25.90 1.29
C LEU A 269 -36.70 27.03 1.89
N LEU A 270 -37.32 28.09 2.41
CA LEU A 270 -36.60 29.18 3.07
C LEU A 270 -35.85 28.71 4.32
N ARG A 271 -36.44 27.80 5.11
CA ARG A 271 -35.76 27.21 6.28
C ARG A 271 -34.66 26.23 5.88
N LEU A 272 -34.83 25.49 4.78
CA LEU A 272 -33.78 24.65 4.23
C LEU A 272 -32.56 25.49 3.80
N GLY A 273 -32.77 26.73 3.37
CA GLY A 273 -31.71 27.72 3.14
C GLY A 273 -30.79 27.94 4.35
N ARG A 274 -31.22 27.61 5.57
CA ARG A 274 -30.35 27.60 6.76
C ARG A 274 -29.27 26.53 6.72
N PHE A 275 -29.29 25.60 5.77
CA PHE A 275 -28.27 24.58 5.53
C PHE A 275 -27.50 24.81 4.21
N ALA A 276 -27.64 25.99 3.59
CA ALA A 276 -27.02 26.30 2.30
C ALA A 276 -25.50 26.13 2.33
N ASP A 277 -24.82 26.50 3.41
CA ASP A 277 -23.39 26.26 3.62
C ASP A 277 -23.00 24.77 3.57
N TYR A 278 -23.78 23.89 4.21
CA TYR A 278 -23.57 22.44 4.12
C TYR A 278 -23.86 21.90 2.71
N LEU A 279 -24.78 22.51 1.96
CA LEU A 279 -25.01 22.15 0.55
C LEU A 279 -23.87 22.65 -0.35
N LEU A 280 -23.31 23.82 -0.05
CA LEU A 280 -22.28 24.48 -0.84
C LEU A 280 -20.88 23.97 -0.60
N VAL A 281 -20.55 23.41 0.59
CA VAL A 281 -19.19 22.96 0.90
C VAL A 281 -18.60 21.95 -0.10
N PRO A 282 -19.29 20.89 -0.57
CA PRO A 282 -18.75 20.02 -1.62
C PRO A 282 -18.57 20.75 -2.96
N VAL A 283 -19.49 21.65 -3.31
CA VAL A 283 -19.44 22.44 -4.56
C VAL A 283 -18.24 23.38 -4.54
N LEU A 284 -18.01 24.07 -3.42
CA LEU A 284 -16.85 24.93 -3.19
C LEU A 284 -15.55 24.15 -3.29
N PHE A 285 -15.46 22.98 -2.63
CA PHE A 285 -14.28 22.13 -2.71
C PHE A 285 -14.00 21.69 -4.15
N VAL A 286 -15.00 21.17 -4.85
CA VAL A 286 -14.88 20.71 -6.24
C VAL A 286 -14.49 21.86 -7.16
N GLY A 287 -15.10 23.04 -7.00
CA GLY A 287 -14.75 24.25 -7.74
C GLY A 287 -13.29 24.67 -7.52
N ILE A 288 -12.84 24.71 -6.26
CA ILE A 288 -11.43 25.02 -5.93
C ILE A 288 -10.50 23.98 -6.52
N LYS A 289 -10.83 22.69 -6.42
CA LYS A 289 -10.02 21.60 -6.98
C LYS A 289 -9.87 21.74 -8.49
N PHE A 290 -10.96 21.97 -9.21
CA PHE A 290 -10.94 22.12 -10.67
C PHE A 290 -10.22 23.37 -11.16
N VAL A 291 -10.30 24.49 -10.40
CA VAL A 291 -9.67 25.74 -10.80
C VAL A 291 -8.18 25.77 -10.43
N PHE A 292 -7.84 25.40 -9.19
CA PHE A 292 -6.50 25.64 -8.62
C PHE A 292 -5.64 24.38 -8.49
N TRP A 293 -6.24 23.18 -8.44
CA TRP A 293 -5.54 21.92 -8.15
C TRP A 293 -5.76 20.87 -9.23
N LYS A 294 -5.64 21.29 -10.50
CA LYS A 294 -5.67 20.37 -11.64
C LYS A 294 -4.50 19.40 -11.56
N THR A 295 -4.75 18.15 -11.92
CA THR A 295 -3.69 17.14 -12.06
C THR A 295 -2.87 17.43 -13.32
N PHE A 296 -1.57 17.12 -13.27
CA PHE A 296 -0.66 17.25 -14.41
C PHE A 296 0.53 16.29 -14.26
N GLY A 297 1.42 16.25 -15.26
CA GLY A 297 2.58 15.35 -15.25
C GLY A 297 2.14 13.89 -15.23
N LEU A 298 2.72 13.08 -14.33
CA LEU A 298 2.40 11.65 -14.21
C LEU A 298 0.94 11.36 -13.80
N TYR A 299 0.24 12.36 -13.25
CA TYR A 299 -1.15 12.21 -12.79
C TYR A 299 -2.17 12.86 -13.73
N ALA A 300 -1.77 13.32 -14.93
CA ALA A 300 -2.68 14.00 -15.86
C ALA A 300 -3.93 13.16 -16.22
N THR A 301 -3.78 11.84 -16.28
CA THR A 301 -4.87 10.88 -16.56
C THR A 301 -5.43 10.20 -15.30
N TYR A 302 -4.94 10.56 -14.12
CA TYR A 302 -5.32 9.91 -12.88
C TYR A 302 -6.78 10.22 -12.49
N ASN A 303 -7.59 9.18 -12.28
CA ASN A 303 -9.02 9.25 -11.97
C ASN A 303 -9.86 9.98 -13.03
N GLN A 304 -9.49 9.89 -14.31
CA GLN A 304 -10.39 10.30 -15.37
C GLN A 304 -11.66 9.44 -15.34
N ILE A 305 -12.81 10.08 -15.55
CA ILE A 305 -14.11 9.39 -15.55
C ILE A 305 -14.23 8.63 -16.86
N GLU A 306 -14.39 7.31 -16.77
CA GLU A 306 -14.70 6.46 -17.91
C GLU A 306 -16.22 6.40 -18.06
N ILE A 307 -16.75 7.16 -19.02
CA ILE A 307 -18.20 7.21 -19.28
C ILE A 307 -18.60 5.96 -20.05
N MET A 308 -18.79 4.86 -19.31
CA MET A 308 -19.39 3.62 -19.81
C MET A 308 -20.54 3.16 -18.89
N PRO A 309 -21.68 3.88 -18.83
CA PRO A 309 -22.78 3.54 -17.92
C PRO A 309 -23.29 2.10 -18.04
N GLN A 310 -23.17 1.50 -19.22
CA GLN A 310 -23.53 0.12 -19.51
C GLN A 310 -22.71 -0.91 -18.71
N THR A 311 -21.47 -0.60 -18.29
CA THR A 311 -20.63 -1.49 -17.48
C THR A 311 -20.85 -1.31 -15.98
N TRP A 312 -21.49 -0.21 -15.57
CA TRP A 312 -21.63 0.13 -14.15
C TRP A 312 -22.39 -0.92 -13.32
N PRO A 313 -23.51 -1.51 -13.77
CA PRO A 313 -24.19 -2.55 -12.98
C PRO A 313 -23.29 -3.76 -12.68
N ALA A 314 -22.52 -4.20 -13.69
CA ALA A 314 -21.56 -5.29 -13.52
C ALA A 314 -20.42 -4.90 -12.57
N ALA A 315 -19.89 -3.68 -12.71
CA ALA A 315 -18.84 -3.15 -11.84
C ALA A 315 -19.31 -2.99 -10.38
N PHE A 316 -20.53 -2.48 -10.13
CA PHE A 316 -21.12 -2.43 -8.79
C PHE A 316 -21.33 -3.82 -8.20
N SER A 317 -21.80 -4.78 -9.01
CA SER A 317 -21.96 -6.17 -8.59
C SER A 317 -20.62 -6.79 -8.18
N GLN A 318 -19.58 -6.62 -9.01
CA GLN A 318 -18.23 -7.10 -8.71
C GLN A 318 -17.63 -6.39 -7.49
N PHE A 319 -17.82 -5.07 -7.37
CA PHE A 319 -17.40 -4.31 -6.20
C PHE A 319 -18.07 -4.85 -4.92
N ALA A 320 -19.39 -5.14 -4.99
CA ALA A 320 -20.12 -5.76 -3.88
C ALA A 320 -19.62 -7.18 -3.60
N GLN A 321 -19.36 -7.98 -4.62
CA GLN A 321 -18.83 -9.33 -4.46
C GLN A 321 -17.51 -9.32 -3.68
N ILE A 322 -16.55 -8.52 -4.17
CA ILE A 322 -15.22 -8.42 -3.59
C ILE A 322 -15.27 -7.82 -2.19
N THR A 323 -15.98 -6.71 -2.01
CA THR A 323 -15.95 -6.00 -0.73
C THR A 323 -16.84 -6.64 0.32
N LEU A 324 -18.01 -7.19 -0.04
CA LEU A 324 -18.93 -7.79 0.93
C LEU A 324 -18.57 -9.22 1.28
N PHE A 325 -18.20 -10.08 0.31
CA PHE A 325 -17.93 -11.50 0.56
C PHE A 325 -16.44 -11.80 0.75
N GLY A 326 -15.56 -11.12 0.00
CA GLY A 326 -14.11 -11.35 0.06
C GLY A 326 -13.49 -11.30 1.47
N PRO A 327 -13.84 -10.32 2.34
CA PRO A 327 -13.38 -10.30 3.72
C PRO A 327 -13.82 -11.53 4.55
N PHE A 328 -15.02 -12.05 4.31
CA PHE A 328 -15.52 -13.23 4.99
C PHE A 328 -14.81 -14.49 4.50
N GLU A 329 -14.64 -14.62 3.18
CA GLU A 329 -13.88 -15.73 2.57
C GLU A 329 -12.43 -15.73 3.07
N SER A 330 -11.79 -14.56 3.14
CA SER A 330 -10.42 -14.40 3.63
C SER A 330 -10.30 -14.77 5.11
N ALA A 331 -11.24 -14.31 5.95
CA ALA A 331 -11.27 -14.67 7.36
C ALA A 331 -11.53 -16.17 7.57
N TRP A 332 -12.45 -16.76 6.78
CA TRP A 332 -12.77 -18.18 6.83
C TRP A 332 -11.63 -19.06 6.33
N ALA A 333 -10.98 -18.70 5.24
CA ALA A 333 -9.82 -19.40 4.71
C ALA A 333 -8.68 -19.41 5.74
N LEU A 334 -8.44 -18.29 6.41
CA LEU A 334 -7.44 -18.21 7.49
C LEU A 334 -7.82 -19.10 8.68
N LEU A 335 -9.06 -19.03 9.16
CA LEU A 335 -9.50 -19.85 10.30
C LEU A 335 -9.50 -21.35 9.95
N SER A 336 -9.87 -21.73 8.73
CA SER A 336 -9.92 -23.14 8.32
C SER A 336 -8.54 -23.76 8.07
N THR A 337 -7.54 -22.96 7.69
CA THR A 337 -6.16 -23.43 7.43
C THR A 337 -5.24 -23.31 8.65
N ASN A 338 -5.58 -22.50 9.65
CA ASN A 338 -4.77 -22.31 10.85
C ASN A 338 -5.50 -22.76 12.12
N MET A 339 -5.22 -24.00 12.56
CA MET A 339 -5.85 -24.61 13.73
C MET A 339 -5.68 -23.78 15.02
N THR A 340 -4.53 -23.14 15.22
CA THR A 340 -4.29 -22.30 16.40
C THR A 340 -5.19 -21.06 16.39
N ALA A 341 -5.32 -20.41 15.23
CA ALA A 341 -6.22 -19.27 15.06
C ALA A 341 -7.69 -19.69 15.28
N PHE A 342 -8.10 -20.85 14.74
CA PHE A 342 -9.44 -21.40 14.92
C PHE A 342 -9.78 -21.68 16.39
N VAL A 343 -8.89 -22.35 17.13
CA VAL A 343 -9.09 -22.67 18.54
C VAL A 343 -9.15 -21.39 19.38
N ALA A 344 -8.20 -20.47 19.19
CA ALA A 344 -8.19 -19.19 19.90
C ALA A 344 -9.47 -18.38 19.64
N TRP A 345 -9.90 -18.29 18.38
CA TRP A 345 -11.14 -17.65 17.98
C TRP A 345 -12.37 -18.31 18.61
N SER A 346 -12.44 -19.64 18.60
CA SER A 346 -13.55 -20.41 19.17
C SER A 346 -13.68 -20.19 20.67
N VAL A 347 -12.56 -20.22 21.40
CA VAL A 347 -12.52 -19.97 22.86
C VAL A 347 -12.96 -18.54 23.15
N CYS A 348 -12.42 -17.54 22.44
CA CYS A 348 -12.80 -16.14 22.64
C CYS A 348 -14.28 -15.90 22.35
N THR A 349 -14.80 -16.51 21.28
CA THR A 349 -16.22 -16.45 20.90
C THR A 349 -17.11 -17.10 21.97
N ALA A 350 -16.71 -18.26 22.49
CA ALA A 350 -17.44 -18.94 23.56
C ALA A 350 -17.48 -18.10 24.85
N LEU A 351 -16.35 -17.49 25.24
CA LEU A 351 -16.27 -16.60 26.39
C LEU A 351 -17.11 -15.33 26.21
N ALA A 352 -17.07 -14.72 25.03
CA ALA A 352 -17.89 -13.55 24.70
C ALA A 352 -19.39 -13.89 24.67
N GLY A 353 -19.75 -15.03 24.10
CA GLY A 353 -21.11 -15.57 24.11
C GLY A 353 -21.62 -15.84 25.51
N TYR A 354 -20.80 -16.46 26.37
CA TYR A 354 -21.10 -16.69 27.79
C TYR A 354 -21.28 -15.37 28.55
N GLY A 355 -20.38 -14.40 28.36
CA GLY A 355 -20.47 -13.07 28.95
C GLY A 355 -21.74 -12.34 28.54
N THR A 356 -22.10 -12.41 27.25
CA THR A 356 -23.32 -11.81 26.71
C THR A 356 -24.56 -12.49 27.28
N LEU A 357 -24.58 -13.82 27.35
CA LEU A 357 -25.67 -14.57 27.98
C LEU A 357 -25.85 -14.16 29.45
N ARG A 358 -24.76 -14.01 30.20
CA ARG A 358 -24.82 -13.56 31.60
C ARG A 358 -25.35 -12.13 31.70
N PHE A 359 -24.90 -11.24 30.83
CA PHE A 359 -25.34 -9.85 30.79
C PHE A 359 -26.83 -9.74 30.44
N VAL A 360 -27.29 -10.43 29.40
CA VAL A 360 -28.71 -10.48 28.99
C VAL A 360 -29.56 -11.07 30.12
N ARG A 361 -29.08 -12.09 30.82
CA ARG A 361 -29.77 -12.65 31.99
C ARG A 361 -29.82 -11.66 33.16
N ALA A 362 -28.79 -10.85 33.37
CA ALA A 362 -28.75 -9.82 34.41
C ALA A 362 -29.68 -8.64 34.08
N GLN A 363 -29.90 -8.33 32.80
CA GLN A 363 -30.80 -7.27 32.35
C GLN A 363 -32.27 -7.70 32.20
N ARG A 364 -32.66 -8.86 32.76
CA ARG A 364 -34.05 -9.34 32.84
C ARG A 364 -34.93 -8.35 33.62
N GLY A 365 -35.47 -7.36 32.92
CA GLY A 365 -36.30 -6.29 33.50
C GLY A 365 -36.34 -5.04 32.62
N LEU A 366 -35.34 -4.86 31.76
CA LEU A 366 -35.34 -3.80 30.77
C LEU A 366 -36.17 -4.25 29.56
N THR A 367 -37.30 -3.56 29.38
CA THR A 367 -38.32 -3.79 28.34
C THR A 367 -37.73 -4.23 27.01
N SER A 368 -38.24 -5.35 26.50
CA SER A 368 -38.10 -5.77 25.10
C SER A 368 -38.36 -4.57 24.19
N THR A 369 -37.31 -4.01 23.60
CA THR A 369 -37.41 -3.10 22.47
C THR A 369 -38.01 -3.90 21.33
N ARG A 370 -39.35 -3.90 21.24
CA ARG A 370 -40.08 -4.37 20.06
C ARG A 370 -39.40 -3.76 18.84
N ALA A 371 -38.90 -4.60 17.96
CA ALA A 371 -38.34 -4.18 16.68
C ALA A 371 -39.42 -3.39 15.93
N TYR A 372 -39.28 -2.07 15.86
CA TYR A 372 -40.15 -1.24 15.04
C TYR A 372 -39.83 -1.56 13.58
N LEU A 373 -40.71 -2.32 12.93
CA LEU A 373 -40.66 -2.67 11.50
C LEU A 373 -40.30 -1.47 10.59
N PRO A 374 -40.85 -0.25 10.82
CA PRO A 374 -40.49 0.94 10.03
C PRO A 374 -39.00 1.33 10.13
N GLY A 375 -38.37 1.04 11.26
CA GLY A 375 -36.95 1.33 11.48
C GLY A 375 -36.01 0.35 10.76
N THR A 376 -36.47 -0.87 10.45
CA THR A 376 -35.68 -1.87 9.72
C THR A 376 -35.62 -1.54 8.23
N LEU A 377 -36.74 -1.17 7.60
CA LEU A 377 -36.76 -0.78 6.18
C LEU A 377 -35.90 0.47 5.94
N GLY A 378 -35.99 1.48 6.84
CA GLY A 378 -35.14 2.66 6.76
C GLY A 378 -33.65 2.32 6.83
N LEU A 379 -33.26 1.34 7.67
CA LEU A 379 -31.89 0.87 7.76
C LEU A 379 -31.42 0.19 6.47
N VAL A 380 -32.25 -0.65 5.84
CA VAL A 380 -31.95 -1.26 4.53
C VAL A 380 -31.65 -0.20 3.48
N VAL A 381 -32.52 0.83 3.38
CA VAL A 381 -32.33 1.93 2.43
C VAL A 381 -31.03 2.67 2.72
N PHE A 382 -30.72 2.97 3.98
CA PHE A 382 -29.45 3.60 4.34
C PHE A 382 -28.24 2.74 3.98
N CYS A 383 -28.27 1.43 4.23
CA CYS A 383 -27.19 0.52 3.85
C CYS A 383 -26.91 0.59 2.34
N VAL A 384 -27.96 0.48 1.51
CA VAL A 384 -27.83 0.53 0.05
C VAL A 384 -27.31 1.89 -0.41
N LEU A 385 -27.87 3.00 0.09
CA LEU A 385 -27.43 4.34 -0.28
C LEU A 385 -25.97 4.59 0.09
N PHE A 386 -25.55 4.24 1.32
CA PHE A 386 -24.15 4.38 1.73
C PHE A 386 -23.23 3.47 0.93
N PHE A 387 -23.65 2.25 0.60
CA PHE A 387 -22.86 1.35 -0.23
C PHE A 387 -22.65 1.91 -1.64
N VAL A 388 -23.74 2.35 -2.29
CA VAL A 388 -23.66 2.98 -3.63
C VAL A 388 -22.77 4.22 -3.57
N ALA A 389 -22.92 5.09 -2.57
CA ALA A 389 -22.10 6.28 -2.43
C ALA A 389 -20.61 5.97 -2.12
N ALA A 390 -20.33 4.86 -1.44
CA ALA A 390 -18.97 4.39 -1.18
C ALA A 390 -18.30 3.84 -2.45
N ALA A 391 -19.03 3.05 -3.25
CA ALA A 391 -18.51 2.39 -4.45
C ALA A 391 -18.47 3.32 -5.68
N PHE A 392 -19.42 4.24 -5.80
CA PHE A 392 -19.62 5.08 -6.99
C PHE A 392 -18.33 5.79 -7.46
N PRO A 393 -17.55 6.50 -6.62
CA PRO A 393 -16.36 7.21 -7.08
C PRO A 393 -15.30 6.30 -7.72
N TYR A 394 -15.28 5.02 -7.36
CA TYR A 394 -14.32 4.05 -7.87
C TYR A 394 -14.86 3.35 -9.13
N VAL A 395 -16.15 2.99 -9.13
CA VAL A 395 -16.83 2.39 -10.30
C VAL A 395 -16.76 3.32 -11.51
N VAL A 396 -17.01 4.62 -11.34
CA VAL A 396 -17.03 5.58 -12.48
C VAL A 396 -15.64 5.89 -13.05
N VAL A 397 -14.57 5.51 -12.36
CA VAL A 397 -13.18 5.66 -12.83
C VAL A 397 -12.51 4.31 -13.12
N GLY A 398 -13.31 3.24 -13.24
CA GLY A 398 -12.80 1.91 -13.58
C GLY A 398 -11.93 1.25 -12.51
N LYS A 399 -12.01 1.70 -11.25
CA LYS A 399 -11.20 1.16 -10.15
C LYS A 399 -12.01 0.21 -9.30
N LEU A 400 -11.64 -1.07 -9.34
CA LEU A 400 -12.22 -2.09 -8.47
C LEU A 400 -11.25 -2.41 -7.33
N PRO A 401 -11.76 -2.69 -6.13
CA PRO A 401 -10.94 -3.18 -5.04
C PRO A 401 -10.51 -4.62 -5.31
N SER A 402 -9.44 -5.04 -4.67
CA SER A 402 -9.03 -6.43 -4.52
C SER A 402 -9.38 -6.95 -3.11
N THR A 403 -9.27 -8.26 -2.88
CA THR A 403 -9.43 -8.87 -1.54
C THR A 403 -8.16 -8.77 -0.69
N PHE A 404 -7.02 -8.51 -1.32
CA PHE A 404 -5.72 -8.33 -0.67
C PHE A 404 -4.88 -7.34 -1.48
N GLY A 405 -3.95 -6.64 -0.81
CA GLY A 405 -2.98 -5.81 -1.49
C GLY A 405 -3.39 -4.34 -1.67
N TRP A 406 -2.77 -3.67 -2.65
CA TRP A 406 -2.79 -2.21 -2.75
C TRP A 406 -4.17 -1.65 -3.10
N ASP A 407 -4.96 -2.39 -3.86
CA ASP A 407 -6.27 -1.94 -4.35
C ASP A 407 -7.39 -2.07 -3.32
N THR A 408 -7.15 -2.72 -2.18
CA THR A 408 -8.06 -2.67 -1.01
C THR A 408 -8.29 -1.22 -0.52
N ARG A 409 -7.41 -0.27 -0.89
CA ARG A 409 -7.60 1.16 -0.64
C ARG A 409 -8.92 1.71 -1.19
N HIS A 410 -9.46 1.11 -2.24
CA HIS A 410 -10.72 1.50 -2.87
C HIS A 410 -11.95 1.10 -2.03
N ALA A 411 -11.77 0.31 -0.97
CA ALA A 411 -12.85 -0.14 -0.10
C ALA A 411 -12.99 0.65 1.22
N LEU A 412 -12.21 1.71 1.45
CA LEU A 412 -12.19 2.46 2.73
C LEU A 412 -13.58 2.84 3.26
N LEU A 413 -14.47 3.28 2.36
CA LEU A 413 -15.79 3.79 2.73
C LEU A 413 -16.83 2.69 2.96
N VAL A 414 -16.51 1.44 2.63
CA VAL A 414 -17.44 0.29 2.72
C VAL A 414 -17.66 -0.18 4.16
N ASN A 415 -16.73 0.14 5.07
CA ASN A 415 -16.83 -0.26 6.48
C ASN A 415 -18.14 0.22 7.14
N LEU A 416 -18.63 1.41 6.82
CA LEU A 416 -19.87 1.95 7.41
C LEU A 416 -21.14 1.22 6.90
N PRO A 417 -21.41 1.10 5.59
CA PRO A 417 -22.58 0.36 5.12
C PRO A 417 -22.58 -1.10 5.58
N VAL A 418 -21.40 -1.75 5.66
CA VAL A 418 -21.31 -3.12 6.18
C VAL A 418 -21.60 -3.20 7.68
N ALA A 419 -21.11 -2.24 8.46
CA ALA A 419 -21.47 -2.14 9.87
C ALA A 419 -22.99 -2.02 10.09
N LEU A 420 -23.66 -1.19 9.28
CA LEU A 420 -25.12 -1.06 9.31
C LEU A 420 -25.83 -2.35 8.86
N ALA A 421 -25.31 -3.03 7.84
CA ALA A 421 -25.82 -4.32 7.38
C ALA A 421 -25.66 -5.42 8.44
N GLY A 422 -24.57 -5.43 9.20
CA GLY A 422 -24.37 -6.35 10.33
C GLY A 422 -25.38 -6.13 11.45
N VAL A 423 -25.72 -4.88 11.76
CA VAL A 423 -26.82 -4.56 12.70
C VAL A 423 -28.16 -5.03 12.16
N LEU A 424 -28.45 -4.80 10.87
CA LEU A 424 -29.66 -5.26 10.22
C LEU A 424 -29.79 -6.79 10.30
N LEU A 425 -28.72 -7.53 10.00
CA LEU A 425 -28.67 -8.98 10.13
C LEU A 425 -28.95 -9.41 11.57
N GLY A 426 -28.36 -8.72 12.55
CA GLY A 426 -28.65 -8.93 13.97
C GLY A 426 -30.13 -8.78 14.31
N ARG A 427 -30.80 -7.73 13.80
CA ARG A 427 -32.26 -7.53 13.99
C ARG A 427 -33.07 -8.67 13.41
N VAL A 428 -32.75 -9.11 12.19
CA VAL A 428 -33.46 -10.20 11.50
C VAL A 428 -33.30 -11.51 12.28
N LEU A 429 -32.07 -11.88 12.65
CA LEU A 429 -31.79 -13.09 13.43
C LEU A 429 -32.47 -13.06 14.81
N GLY A 430 -32.45 -11.90 15.48
CA GLY A 430 -33.13 -11.72 16.77
C GLY A 430 -34.65 -11.86 16.68
N GLY A 431 -35.25 -11.54 15.52
CA GLY A 431 -36.67 -11.73 15.26
C GLY A 431 -37.06 -13.18 14.91
N LEU A 432 -36.14 -13.97 14.35
CA LEU A 432 -36.37 -15.37 13.98
C LEU A 432 -36.22 -16.34 15.17
N LEU A 433 -35.44 -15.97 16.20
CA LEU A 433 -35.14 -16.83 17.34
C LEU A 433 -36.04 -16.56 18.57
N PRO A 434 -36.31 -17.57 19.43
CA PRO A 434 -37.08 -17.37 20.66
C PRO A 434 -36.45 -16.29 21.55
N VAL A 435 -37.27 -15.38 22.08
CA VAL A 435 -36.84 -14.19 22.84
C VAL A 435 -35.80 -14.49 23.94
N ARG A 436 -35.87 -15.67 24.58
CA ARG A 436 -34.96 -16.08 25.66
C ARG A 436 -33.55 -16.48 25.19
N SER A 437 -33.42 -17.09 24.01
CA SER A 437 -32.14 -17.55 23.45
C SER A 437 -31.61 -16.63 22.36
N GLY A 438 -32.50 -15.91 21.66
CA GLY A 438 -32.18 -15.07 20.50
C GLY A 438 -31.11 -14.03 20.78
N GLY A 439 -31.21 -13.28 21.88
CA GLY A 439 -30.21 -12.25 22.22
C GLY A 439 -28.82 -12.82 22.52
N ALA A 440 -28.74 -14.00 23.16
CA ALA A 440 -27.47 -14.64 23.44
C ALA A 440 -26.83 -15.25 22.19
N VAL A 441 -27.63 -15.89 21.33
CA VAL A 441 -27.18 -16.43 20.04
C VAL A 441 -26.74 -15.30 19.12
N GLN A 442 -27.53 -14.23 18.99
CA GLN A 442 -27.17 -13.04 18.22
C GLN A 442 -25.85 -12.43 18.72
N GLY A 443 -25.70 -12.25 20.03
CA GLY A 443 -24.47 -11.73 20.62
C GLY A 443 -23.26 -12.62 20.36
N ALA A 444 -23.42 -13.95 20.48
CA ALA A 444 -22.37 -14.91 20.18
C ALA A 444 -21.98 -14.89 18.69
N LEU A 445 -22.94 -14.84 17.77
CA LEU A 445 -22.69 -14.76 16.33
C LEU A 445 -21.98 -13.46 15.93
N LEU A 446 -22.39 -12.33 16.50
CA LEU A 446 -21.72 -11.04 16.26
C LEU A 446 -20.31 -11.02 16.85
N ALA A 447 -20.12 -11.58 18.05
CA ALA A 447 -18.79 -11.72 18.64
C ALA A 447 -17.88 -12.64 17.81
N ALA A 448 -18.43 -13.75 17.29
CA ALA A 448 -17.74 -14.66 16.38
C ALA A 448 -17.29 -13.91 15.11
N LEU A 449 -18.21 -13.14 14.50
CA LEU A 449 -17.93 -12.37 13.30
C LEU A 449 -16.84 -11.31 13.53
N ILE A 450 -16.99 -10.50 14.59
CA ILE A 450 -16.00 -9.48 14.96
C ILE A 450 -14.65 -10.14 15.25
N GLY A 451 -14.64 -11.27 15.97
CA GLY A 451 -13.45 -12.04 16.27
C GLY A 451 -12.74 -12.54 15.01
N ALA A 452 -13.50 -13.03 14.01
CA ALA A 452 -12.95 -13.50 12.75
C ALA A 452 -12.27 -12.35 11.98
N PHE A 453 -12.90 -11.18 11.97
CA PHE A 453 -12.32 -9.97 11.38
C PHE A 453 -11.09 -9.45 12.12
N VAL A 454 -11.06 -9.53 13.47
CA VAL A 454 -9.87 -9.19 14.27
C VAL A 454 -8.71 -10.13 13.91
N VAL A 455 -8.94 -11.44 13.84
CA VAL A 455 -7.92 -12.42 13.46
C VAL A 455 -7.42 -12.17 12.04
N SER A 456 -8.33 -11.88 11.10
CA SER A 456 -7.97 -11.51 9.73
C SER A 456 -7.15 -10.20 9.67
N THR A 457 -7.53 -9.18 10.44
CA THR A 457 -6.78 -7.91 10.56
C THR A 457 -5.36 -8.12 11.09
N TRP A 458 -5.21 -8.96 12.11
CA TRP A 458 -3.90 -9.33 12.65
C TRP A 458 -3.05 -10.03 11.61
N ASN A 459 -3.61 -11.00 10.90
CA ASN A 459 -2.92 -11.71 9.84
C ASN A 459 -2.41 -10.74 8.77
N ILE A 460 -3.25 -9.78 8.33
CA ILE A 460 -2.84 -8.74 7.39
C ILE A 460 -1.60 -7.99 7.90
N TYR A 461 -1.66 -7.42 9.12
CA TYR A 461 -0.52 -6.66 9.66
C TYR A 461 0.75 -7.50 9.83
N LEU A 462 0.61 -8.75 10.26
CA LEU A 462 1.73 -9.67 10.44
C LEU A 462 2.34 -10.09 9.09
N THR A 463 1.52 -10.33 8.07
CA THR A 463 1.97 -10.61 6.70
C THR A 463 2.78 -9.44 6.15
N TRP A 464 2.30 -8.21 6.32
CA TRP A 464 3.04 -7.02 5.88
C TRP A 464 4.33 -6.80 6.68
N GLU A 465 4.32 -7.03 8.00
CA GLU A 465 5.56 -6.97 8.77
C GLU A 465 6.55 -8.07 8.37
N LEU A 466 6.08 -9.26 8.03
CA LEU A 466 6.93 -10.33 7.56
C LEU A 466 7.55 -10.02 6.19
N ARG A 467 6.79 -9.37 5.29
CA ARG A 467 7.35 -8.79 4.05
C ARG A 467 8.46 -7.79 4.35
N TRP A 468 8.27 -6.90 5.34
CA TRP A 468 9.32 -5.97 5.74
C TRP A 468 10.56 -6.68 6.31
N ILE A 469 10.38 -7.75 7.11
CA ILE A 469 11.49 -8.56 7.62
C ILE A 469 12.26 -9.21 6.46
N LYS A 470 11.57 -9.67 5.42
CA LYS A 470 12.19 -10.14 4.17
C LYS A 470 13.00 -9.01 3.52
N ASP A 471 12.43 -7.82 3.34
CA ASP A 471 13.14 -6.66 2.75
C ASP A 471 14.39 -6.29 3.54
N ALA A 472 14.28 -6.20 4.87
CA ALA A 472 15.39 -5.90 5.75
C ALA A 472 16.50 -6.98 5.67
N SER A 473 16.11 -8.25 5.59
CA SER A 473 17.03 -9.36 5.37
C SER A 473 17.73 -9.28 4.00
N THR A 474 16.99 -8.98 2.94
CA THR A 474 17.54 -8.75 1.60
C THR A 474 18.56 -7.60 1.62
N ILE A 475 18.24 -6.48 2.27
CA ILE A 475 19.15 -5.34 2.43
C ILE A 475 20.46 -5.74 3.12
N VAL A 476 20.38 -6.53 4.20
CA VAL A 476 21.57 -7.03 4.92
C VAL A 476 22.41 -7.92 4.00
N ASN A 477 21.79 -8.85 3.28
CA ASN A 477 22.52 -9.79 2.43
C ASN A 477 23.07 -9.16 1.14
N LEU A 478 22.41 -8.13 0.58
CA LEU A 478 22.91 -7.39 -0.59
C LEU A 478 24.28 -6.75 -0.35
N ARG A 479 24.57 -6.37 0.91
CA ARG A 479 25.89 -5.81 1.31
C ARG A 479 27.02 -6.84 1.24
N SER A 480 26.68 -8.13 1.23
CA SER A 480 27.63 -9.25 1.21
C SER A 480 27.89 -9.85 -0.18
N LEU A 481 27.11 -9.44 -1.19
CA LEU A 481 27.27 -9.95 -2.54
C LEU A 481 28.62 -9.55 -3.16
N PRO A 482 29.14 -10.32 -4.14
CA PRO A 482 30.31 -9.94 -4.91
C PRO A 482 30.11 -8.57 -5.54
N ARG A 483 31.10 -7.68 -5.37
CA ARG A 483 31.03 -6.29 -5.86
C ARG A 483 31.02 -6.18 -7.37
N GLU A 484 31.86 -6.95 -8.06
CA GLU A 484 32.13 -6.74 -9.49
C GLU A 484 30.87 -6.85 -10.39
N PRO A 485 30.00 -7.88 -10.29
CA PRO A 485 28.79 -7.95 -11.09
C PRO A 485 27.81 -6.81 -10.80
N ILE A 486 27.73 -6.39 -9.55
CA ILE A 486 26.77 -5.38 -9.05
C ILE A 486 27.23 -3.95 -9.34
N GLU A 487 28.53 -3.67 -9.24
CA GLU A 487 29.12 -2.35 -9.53
C GLU A 487 29.10 -2.04 -11.03
N ARG A 488 29.25 -3.07 -11.88
CA ARG A 488 29.20 -2.91 -13.34
C ARG A 488 27.78 -2.86 -13.91
N SER A 489 26.78 -3.33 -13.17
CA SER A 489 25.39 -3.39 -13.64
C SER A 489 24.56 -2.19 -13.14
N SER A 490 24.06 -1.37 -14.06
CA SER A 490 23.03 -0.36 -13.76
C SER A 490 21.61 -0.94 -13.75
N MET A 491 21.45 -2.16 -14.28
CA MET A 491 20.20 -2.90 -14.37
C MET A 491 20.33 -4.25 -13.67
N ILE A 492 19.41 -4.53 -12.75
CA ILE A 492 19.34 -5.80 -12.03
C ILE A 492 17.97 -6.42 -12.29
N TRP A 493 17.96 -7.58 -12.92
CA TRP A 493 16.75 -8.39 -13.04
C TRP A 493 16.56 -9.17 -11.75
N VAL A 494 15.40 -9.04 -11.11
CA VAL A 494 15.15 -9.65 -9.82
C VAL A 494 14.17 -10.80 -9.99
N ASP A 495 14.68 -12.02 -9.83
CA ASP A 495 13.86 -13.21 -9.66
C ASP A 495 13.60 -13.37 -8.16
N ASP A 496 12.48 -12.83 -7.72
CA ASP A 496 12.07 -12.86 -6.32
C ASP A 496 10.96 -13.88 -6.09
N ASP A 497 11.03 -14.60 -4.96
CA ASP A 497 9.92 -15.41 -4.46
C ASP A 497 8.83 -14.49 -3.90
N THR A 498 8.03 -13.94 -4.83
CA THR A 498 6.83 -13.17 -4.52
C THR A 498 5.60 -14.06 -4.47
N ALA A 499 5.64 -15.35 -4.81
CA ALA A 499 4.44 -16.19 -4.86
C ALA A 499 3.64 -16.18 -3.53
N ARG A 500 4.36 -16.00 -2.43
CA ARG A 500 3.82 -15.86 -1.08
C ARG A 500 3.05 -14.55 -0.83
N TRP A 501 3.40 -13.48 -1.53
CA TRP A 501 2.83 -12.15 -1.40
C TRP A 501 2.06 -11.91 -2.68
N HIS A 502 0.73 -11.84 -2.65
CA HIS A 502 -0.09 -11.66 -3.87
C HIS A 502 0.16 -10.32 -4.62
N GLU A 503 1.25 -9.62 -4.31
CA GLU A 503 1.72 -8.37 -4.87
C GLU A 503 3.19 -8.52 -5.29
N LYS A 504 3.50 -8.12 -6.53
CA LYS A 504 4.88 -8.03 -7.01
C LYS A 504 5.52 -6.72 -6.55
N TYR A 505 6.84 -6.72 -6.45
CA TYR A 505 7.59 -5.48 -6.24
C TYR A 505 7.60 -4.65 -7.52
N VAL A 506 7.33 -3.36 -7.38
CA VAL A 506 7.52 -2.40 -8.46
C VAL A 506 8.97 -1.90 -8.48
N TYR A 507 9.43 -1.42 -9.64
CA TYR A 507 10.84 -1.08 -9.87
C TYR A 507 11.46 -0.14 -8.82
N TYR A 508 10.70 0.82 -8.30
CA TYR A 508 11.20 1.77 -7.31
C TYR A 508 11.23 1.22 -5.88
N GLU A 509 10.50 0.14 -5.58
CA GLU A 509 10.70 -0.58 -4.33
C GLU A 509 12.07 -1.26 -4.33
N TYR A 510 12.46 -1.87 -5.46
CA TYR A 510 13.84 -2.37 -5.61
C TYR A 510 14.86 -1.25 -5.55
N ALA A 511 14.62 -0.10 -6.18
CA ALA A 511 15.50 1.07 -6.05
C ALA A 511 15.67 1.49 -4.58
N SER A 512 14.60 1.49 -3.79
CA SER A 512 14.65 1.75 -2.34
C SER A 512 15.48 0.71 -1.57
N ILE A 513 15.31 -0.58 -1.89
CA ILE A 513 16.07 -1.69 -1.29
C ILE A 513 17.57 -1.55 -1.63
N PHE A 514 17.90 -1.34 -2.90
CA PHE A 514 19.27 -1.18 -3.38
C PHE A 514 19.95 0.05 -2.77
N ARG A 515 19.24 1.18 -2.72
CA ARG A 515 19.71 2.39 -2.04
C ARG A 515 19.97 2.14 -0.55
N SER A 516 19.10 1.40 0.13
CA SER A 516 19.28 1.07 1.55
C SER A 516 20.47 0.14 1.81
N ALA A 517 20.80 -0.72 0.84
CA ALA A 517 21.93 -1.63 0.90
C ALA A 517 23.26 -0.93 0.57
N TRP A 518 23.31 -0.14 -0.50
CA TRP A 518 24.55 0.37 -1.09
C TRP A 518 24.74 1.89 -0.99
N HIS A 519 23.75 2.62 -0.46
CA HIS A 519 23.78 4.07 -0.30
C HIS A 519 23.97 4.87 -1.61
N GLU A 520 23.47 4.35 -2.73
CA GLU A 520 23.50 5.02 -4.03
C GLU A 520 22.23 4.76 -4.86
N GLU A 521 21.96 5.61 -5.85
CA GLU A 521 20.74 5.59 -6.69
C GLU A 521 21.05 5.25 -8.16
N ARG A 522 22.06 4.38 -8.37
CA ARG A 522 22.57 4.04 -9.70
C ARG A 522 21.94 2.80 -10.33
N ARG A 523 21.06 2.09 -9.61
CA ARG A 523 20.60 0.75 -9.99
C ARG A 523 19.10 0.69 -10.13
N PHE A 524 18.66 0.29 -11.32
CA PHE A 524 17.28 -0.02 -11.63
C PHE A 524 17.02 -1.50 -11.37
N GLY A 525 16.00 -1.83 -10.60
CA GLY A 525 15.53 -3.20 -10.39
C GLY A 525 14.27 -3.46 -11.18
N ASN A 526 14.16 -4.61 -11.84
CA ASN A 526 12.96 -5.03 -12.55
C ASN A 526 12.67 -6.51 -12.29
N PRO A 527 11.41 -6.92 -12.11
CA PRO A 527 11.07 -8.35 -12.05
C PRO A 527 11.61 -9.11 -13.27
N ALA A 528 12.22 -10.28 -13.04
CA ALA A 528 12.82 -11.09 -14.09
C ALA A 528 11.80 -11.60 -15.13
N ASP A 529 10.53 -11.70 -14.74
CA ASP A 529 9.41 -12.19 -15.55
C ASP A 529 8.66 -11.08 -16.32
N GLU A 530 9.04 -9.81 -16.16
CA GLU A 530 8.38 -8.69 -16.82
C GLU A 530 9.30 -8.06 -17.88
N PRO A 531 9.08 -8.33 -19.18
CA PRO A 531 9.91 -7.76 -20.24
C PRO A 531 9.67 -6.25 -20.30
N LEU A 532 10.70 -5.47 -19.93
CA LEU A 532 10.67 -4.02 -19.95
C LEU A 532 11.84 -3.47 -20.78
N ASP A 533 11.57 -2.63 -21.77
CA ASP A 533 12.62 -1.76 -22.33
C ASP A 533 12.91 -0.65 -21.32
N VAL A 534 13.85 -0.94 -20.42
CA VAL A 534 14.21 -0.08 -19.30
C VAL A 534 14.69 1.28 -19.79
N VAL A 535 15.38 1.36 -20.93
CA VAL A 535 15.89 2.65 -21.43
C VAL A 535 14.74 3.51 -21.93
N ALA A 536 13.82 2.95 -22.71
CA ALA A 536 12.63 3.67 -23.15
C ALA A 536 11.77 4.08 -21.96
N PHE A 537 11.54 3.17 -21.02
CA PHE A 537 10.73 3.42 -19.84
C PHE A 537 11.35 4.47 -18.92
N ALA A 538 12.60 4.26 -18.47
CA ALA A 538 13.28 5.17 -17.56
C ALA A 538 13.53 6.56 -18.18
N GLY A 539 13.66 6.66 -19.50
CA GLY A 539 13.71 7.94 -20.23
C GLY A 539 12.44 8.80 -20.10
N THR A 540 11.30 8.19 -19.73
CA THR A 540 10.05 8.93 -19.46
C THR A 540 9.88 9.32 -17.99
N LEU A 541 10.71 8.80 -17.09
CA LEU A 541 10.53 8.96 -15.65
C LEU A 541 11.28 10.19 -15.12
N PRO A 542 10.70 10.94 -14.17
CA PRO A 542 11.48 11.84 -13.33
C PRO A 542 12.34 11.02 -12.35
N LEU A 543 13.54 10.60 -12.77
CA LEU A 543 14.40 9.66 -12.05
C LEU A 543 14.64 10.01 -10.56
N SER A 544 14.76 11.30 -10.23
CA SER A 544 14.92 11.76 -8.84
C SER A 544 13.71 11.47 -7.95
N ARG A 545 12.51 11.33 -8.53
CA ARG A 545 11.30 10.91 -7.80
C ARG A 545 11.38 9.46 -7.34
N TYR A 546 11.99 8.62 -8.16
CA TYR A 546 11.95 7.17 -8.02
C TYR A 546 13.24 6.59 -7.43
N LEU A 547 14.02 7.44 -6.75
CA LEU A 547 15.29 7.06 -6.10
C LEU A 547 16.33 6.54 -7.10
N LEU A 548 16.36 7.16 -8.28
CA LEU A 548 17.22 6.79 -9.42
C LEU A 548 18.02 7.99 -9.95
N LYS A 549 18.27 9.03 -9.13
CA LYS A 549 18.86 10.29 -9.62
C LYS A 549 20.27 10.12 -10.23
N ASP A 550 20.98 9.07 -9.84
CA ASP A 550 22.34 8.77 -10.28
C ASP A 550 22.37 7.69 -11.39
N LEU A 551 21.21 7.23 -11.88
CA LEU A 551 21.12 6.20 -12.90
C LEU A 551 21.66 6.70 -14.24
N ASN A 552 22.68 6.02 -14.76
CA ASN A 552 23.22 6.29 -16.10
C ASN A 552 22.49 5.43 -17.14
N LEU A 553 21.53 6.03 -17.86
CA LEU A 553 20.74 5.33 -18.89
C LEU A 553 21.59 4.71 -20.00
N ALA A 554 22.76 5.26 -20.31
CA ALA A 554 23.66 4.67 -21.30
C ALA A 554 24.26 3.35 -20.80
N ALA A 555 24.55 3.24 -19.50
CA ALA A 555 25.13 2.06 -18.86
C ALA A 555 24.10 0.96 -18.56
N VAL A 556 22.80 1.26 -18.64
CA VAL A 556 21.71 0.27 -18.43
C VAL A 556 21.78 -0.88 -19.44
N ARG A 557 22.33 -0.66 -20.64
CA ARG A 557 22.48 -1.68 -21.69
C ARG A 557 23.81 -2.43 -21.63
N ASP A 558 24.73 -2.01 -20.77
CA ASP A 558 26.11 -2.48 -20.84
C ASP A 558 26.32 -3.79 -20.09
N CYS A 559 25.68 -3.99 -18.94
CA CYS A 559 25.80 -5.21 -18.16
C CYS A 559 24.45 -5.66 -17.64
N ARG A 560 24.16 -6.96 -17.82
CA ARG A 560 22.99 -7.63 -17.27
C ARG A 560 23.43 -8.54 -16.13
N VAL A 561 22.67 -8.54 -15.04
CA VAL A 561 22.78 -9.54 -13.97
C VAL A 561 21.38 -9.89 -13.49
N THR A 562 21.16 -11.17 -13.18
CA THR A 562 19.96 -11.66 -12.52
C THR A 562 20.26 -11.90 -11.05
N LEU A 563 19.52 -11.24 -10.16
CA LEU A 563 19.53 -11.44 -8.72
C LEU A 563 18.37 -12.36 -8.35
N HIS A 564 18.70 -13.54 -7.81
CA HIS A 564 17.71 -14.42 -7.22
C HIS A 564 17.56 -14.12 -5.73
N VAL A 565 16.33 -13.88 -5.31
CA VAL A 565 15.97 -13.64 -3.91
C VAL A 565 15.09 -14.78 -3.43
N ARG A 566 15.54 -15.52 -2.41
CA ARG A 566 14.78 -16.64 -1.82
C ARG A 566 14.59 -16.42 -0.34
N PHE A 567 13.34 -16.36 0.10
CA PHE A 567 12.97 -16.21 1.51
C PHE A 567 12.86 -17.60 2.16
N THR A 568 13.67 -17.87 3.18
CA THR A 568 13.83 -19.21 3.75
C THR A 568 12.76 -19.67 4.74
N PRO A 569 12.09 -18.79 5.53
CA PRO A 569 11.08 -19.27 6.47
C PRO A 569 9.87 -19.85 5.77
N ASP A 570 9.48 -21.06 6.15
CA ASP A 570 8.20 -21.64 5.74
C ASP A 570 7.00 -20.86 6.32
N ALA A 571 5.86 -20.89 5.63
CA ALA A 571 4.62 -20.19 6.00
C ALA A 571 4.05 -20.64 7.36
N SER A 572 4.44 -21.83 7.83
CA SER A 572 4.06 -22.36 9.14
C SER A 572 4.67 -21.59 10.34
N HIS A 573 5.62 -20.67 10.11
CA HIS A 573 6.41 -20.03 11.16
C HIS A 573 6.30 -18.50 11.27
N ASP A 574 5.34 -17.87 10.60
CA ASP A 574 5.27 -16.40 10.40
C ASP A 574 5.26 -15.61 11.69
N LEU A 575 4.31 -15.94 12.57
CA LEU A 575 4.19 -15.29 13.87
C LEU A 575 5.46 -15.47 14.71
N SER A 576 6.13 -16.63 14.59
CA SER A 576 7.36 -16.91 15.33
C SER A 576 8.55 -16.09 14.80
N VAL A 577 8.62 -15.84 13.49
CA VAL A 577 9.63 -14.96 12.88
C VAL A 577 9.41 -13.53 13.34
N VAL A 578 8.17 -13.03 13.24
CA VAL A 578 7.81 -11.68 13.68
C VAL A 578 8.07 -11.48 15.18
N ALA A 579 7.67 -12.43 16.03
CA ALA A 579 7.93 -12.36 17.47
C ALA A 579 9.43 -12.37 17.81
N ARG A 580 10.24 -13.20 17.14
CA ARG A 580 11.69 -13.22 17.32
C ARG A 580 12.35 -11.95 16.79
N TYR A 581 11.84 -11.38 15.71
CA TYR A 581 12.28 -10.10 15.17
C TYR A 581 12.12 -8.99 16.22
N TYR A 582 10.93 -8.78 16.78
CA TYR A 582 10.74 -7.74 17.81
C TYR A 582 11.51 -8.01 19.10
N ARG A 583 11.59 -9.29 19.52
CA ARG A 583 12.44 -9.65 20.68
C ARG A 583 13.89 -9.24 20.44
N THR A 584 14.40 -9.45 19.24
CA THR A 584 15.78 -9.06 18.87
C THR A 584 15.90 -7.55 18.76
N LEU A 585 14.96 -6.89 18.08
CA LEU A 585 14.94 -5.45 17.86
C LEU A 585 14.95 -4.65 19.17
N TRP A 586 14.15 -5.06 20.16
CA TRP A 586 13.99 -4.34 21.43
C TRP A 586 15.00 -4.71 22.50
N PHE A 587 15.45 -5.97 22.56
CA PHE A 587 16.32 -6.44 23.65
C PHE A 587 17.75 -6.75 23.21
N ARG A 588 18.04 -6.82 21.90
CA ARG A 588 19.35 -7.21 21.34
C ARG A 588 19.65 -6.45 20.05
N HIS A 589 19.52 -5.12 20.07
CA HIS A 589 19.61 -4.29 18.86
C HIS A 589 20.88 -4.54 18.02
N GLU A 590 22.02 -4.76 18.68
CA GLU A 590 23.32 -5.05 18.04
C GLU A 590 23.33 -6.37 17.22
N ASN A 591 22.36 -7.27 17.46
CA ASN A 591 22.26 -8.56 16.80
C ASN A 591 21.18 -8.61 15.71
N ILE A 592 20.60 -7.47 15.30
CA ILE A 592 19.51 -7.49 14.33
C ILE A 592 19.95 -8.03 12.96
N ASP A 593 21.13 -7.62 12.48
CA ASP A 593 21.68 -8.10 11.21
C ASP A 593 21.98 -9.60 11.27
N ALA A 594 22.47 -10.11 12.40
CA ALA A 594 22.72 -11.53 12.62
C ALA A 594 21.42 -12.37 12.61
N PHE A 595 20.32 -11.81 13.12
CA PHE A 595 18.99 -12.43 13.02
C PHE A 595 18.45 -12.40 11.59
N LEU A 596 18.65 -11.29 10.87
CA LEU A 596 18.13 -11.08 9.52
C LEU A 596 18.89 -11.86 8.45
N ALA A 597 20.22 -11.94 8.52
CA ALA A 597 21.07 -12.58 7.52
C ALA A 597 20.61 -13.98 7.07
N PRO A 598 20.26 -14.94 7.96
CA PRO A 598 19.86 -16.28 7.52
C PRO A 598 18.47 -16.34 6.86
N LEU A 599 17.64 -15.28 6.95
CA LEU A 599 16.25 -15.34 6.49
C LEU A 599 16.10 -15.24 4.97
N THR A 600 17.04 -14.61 4.26
CA THR A 600 17.06 -14.57 2.79
C THR A 600 18.35 -15.15 2.26
N ARG A 601 18.28 -15.83 1.11
CA ARG A 601 19.45 -16.26 0.34
C ARG A 601 19.44 -15.52 -0.97
N LEU A 602 20.59 -14.92 -1.29
CA LEU A 602 20.80 -14.20 -2.53
C LEU A 602 21.80 -14.96 -3.39
N SER A 603 21.54 -15.06 -4.68
CA SER A 603 22.52 -15.57 -5.65
C SER A 603 22.45 -14.75 -6.93
N LEU A 604 23.58 -14.67 -7.64
CA LEU A 604 23.69 -13.97 -8.92
C LEU A 604 23.82 -14.99 -10.05
N SER A 605 23.19 -14.72 -11.18
CA SER A 605 23.31 -15.48 -12.41
C SER A 605 23.27 -14.54 -13.61
N ASP A 606 23.47 -15.10 -14.81
CA ASP A 606 23.38 -14.40 -16.10
C ASP A 606 24.21 -13.11 -16.20
N PHE A 607 25.31 -13.03 -15.42
CA PHE A 607 26.18 -11.87 -15.48
C PHE A 607 26.89 -11.83 -16.83
N SER A 608 26.54 -10.86 -17.67
CA SER A 608 27.19 -10.64 -18.94
C SER A 608 27.20 -9.16 -19.29
N CYS A 609 28.35 -8.68 -19.76
CA CYS A 609 28.51 -7.32 -20.23
C CYS A 609 28.69 -7.30 -21.75
N SER A 610 28.01 -6.38 -22.42
CA SER A 610 28.13 -6.09 -23.86
C SER A 610 29.59 -5.80 -24.23
N ALA A 611 30.32 -5.05 -23.39
CA ALA A 611 31.75 -4.79 -23.61
C ALA A 611 32.62 -6.05 -23.56
N ASP A 612 32.38 -6.95 -22.61
CA ASP A 612 33.16 -8.19 -22.45
C ASP A 612 32.85 -9.18 -23.57
N ARG A 613 31.58 -9.25 -23.96
CA ARG A 613 31.11 -10.03 -25.11
C ARG A 613 31.73 -9.51 -26.39
N TYR A 614 31.68 -8.20 -26.62
CA TYR A 614 32.28 -7.54 -27.76
C TYR A 614 33.78 -7.78 -27.85
N ALA A 615 34.50 -7.61 -26.73
CA ALA A 615 35.94 -7.86 -26.69
C ALA A 615 36.28 -9.32 -27.03
N ARG A 616 35.49 -10.29 -26.55
CA ARG A 616 35.65 -11.70 -26.90
C ARG A 616 35.38 -11.97 -28.39
N VAL A 617 34.28 -11.43 -28.92
CA VAL A 617 33.94 -11.57 -30.34
C VAL A 617 35.02 -10.97 -31.23
N VAL A 618 35.51 -9.78 -30.94
CA VAL A 618 36.60 -9.16 -31.71
C VAL A 618 37.89 -9.98 -31.63
N ALA A 619 38.20 -10.56 -30.46
CA ALA A 619 39.35 -11.45 -30.32
C ALA A 619 39.21 -12.72 -31.19
N ASP A 620 38.04 -13.37 -31.16
CA ASP A 620 37.74 -14.54 -31.98
C ASP A 620 37.84 -14.23 -33.48
N LEU A 621 37.20 -13.15 -33.94
CA LEU A 621 37.24 -12.70 -35.33
C LEU A 621 38.67 -12.34 -35.76
N THR A 622 39.49 -11.81 -34.83
CA THR A 622 40.91 -11.50 -35.09
C THR A 622 41.73 -12.77 -35.27
N VAL A 623 41.49 -13.80 -34.46
CA VAL A 623 42.12 -15.12 -34.60
C VAL A 623 41.76 -15.75 -35.95
N ILE A 624 40.48 -15.70 -36.33
CA ILE A 624 40.02 -16.19 -37.65
C ILE A 624 40.68 -15.42 -38.79
N ARG A 625 40.69 -14.08 -38.73
CA ARG A 625 41.36 -13.24 -39.72
C ARG A 625 42.84 -13.60 -39.89
N ASN A 626 43.56 -13.78 -38.79
CA ASN A 626 44.98 -14.10 -38.84
C ASN A 626 45.21 -15.48 -39.49
N ALA A 627 44.34 -16.45 -39.21
CA ALA A 627 44.37 -17.75 -39.86
C ALA A 627 44.04 -17.69 -41.36
N LEU A 628 43.06 -16.87 -41.75
CA LEU A 628 42.73 -16.60 -43.16
C LEU A 628 43.92 -15.97 -43.91
N ASN A 629 44.64 -15.04 -43.27
CA ASN A 629 45.84 -14.43 -43.86
C ASN A 629 46.97 -15.46 -44.04
N ALA A 630 47.18 -16.34 -43.05
CA ALA A 630 48.16 -17.42 -43.16
C ALA A 630 47.78 -18.42 -44.26
N TYR A 631 46.49 -18.77 -44.37
CA TYR A 631 45.97 -19.61 -45.45
C TYR A 631 46.23 -18.95 -46.82
N TYR A 632 45.94 -17.66 -46.97
CA TYR A 632 46.16 -16.93 -48.21
C TYR A 632 47.65 -16.90 -48.59
N ALA A 633 48.54 -16.69 -47.62
CA ALA A 633 49.98 -16.70 -47.86
C ALA A 633 50.48 -18.04 -48.43
N ASP A 634 49.92 -19.16 -47.95
CA ASP A 634 50.31 -20.50 -48.38
C ASP A 634 49.66 -20.93 -49.71
N ASN A 635 48.47 -20.41 -50.04
CA ASN A 635 47.64 -20.92 -51.15
C ASN A 635 47.39 -19.91 -52.27
N GLY A 636 47.75 -18.63 -52.08
CA GLY A 636 47.48 -17.54 -53.03
C GLY A 636 46.00 -17.15 -53.15
N ALA A 637 45.12 -17.75 -52.35
CA ALA A 637 43.67 -17.50 -52.33
C ALA A 637 43.10 -17.75 -50.93
N TYR A 638 41.98 -17.11 -50.58
CA TYR A 638 41.21 -17.42 -49.37
C TYR A 638 40.33 -18.67 -49.60
N PRO A 639 39.91 -19.40 -48.55
CA PRO A 639 38.95 -20.48 -48.71
C PRO A 639 37.65 -19.97 -49.34
N VAL A 640 37.20 -20.55 -50.45
CA VAL A 640 35.95 -20.14 -51.12
C VAL A 640 34.75 -20.65 -50.33
N ALA A 641 33.78 -19.78 -50.07
CA ALA A 641 32.52 -20.12 -49.41
C ALA A 641 31.42 -19.15 -49.82
N GLU A 642 30.25 -19.67 -50.24
CA GLU A 642 29.11 -18.84 -50.69
C GLU A 642 28.52 -18.02 -49.55
N VAL A 643 28.08 -18.66 -48.47
CA VAL A 643 27.91 -18.11 -47.12
C VAL A 643 28.06 -19.30 -46.18
N SER A 644 29.07 -19.28 -45.32
CA SER A 644 29.23 -20.29 -44.30
C SER A 644 28.81 -19.76 -42.94
N VAL A 645 28.01 -20.56 -42.24
CA VAL A 645 27.48 -20.25 -40.92
C VAL A 645 27.90 -21.33 -39.94
N ASN A 646 28.31 -20.92 -38.76
CA ASN A 646 28.50 -21.83 -37.64
C ASN A 646 27.16 -22.17 -36.95
N ASP A 647 26.24 -22.84 -37.65
CA ASP A 647 24.95 -23.26 -37.08
C ASP A 647 24.93 -24.75 -36.67
N ALA A 648 23.94 -25.13 -35.86
CA ALA A 648 23.81 -26.50 -35.34
C ALA A 648 23.47 -27.55 -36.43
N SER A 649 23.05 -27.12 -37.63
CA SER A 649 22.68 -27.98 -38.75
C SER A 649 23.86 -28.41 -39.63
N HIS A 650 25.05 -27.81 -39.47
CA HIS A 650 26.24 -28.11 -40.28
C HIS A 650 27.38 -28.73 -39.45
N PRO A 651 27.39 -30.05 -39.22
CA PRO A 651 28.54 -30.73 -38.63
C PRO A 651 29.67 -30.98 -39.67
N PRO A 652 30.95 -30.93 -39.24
CA PRO A 652 31.37 -30.67 -37.87
C PRO A 652 31.68 -29.17 -37.61
N ARG A 653 31.24 -28.67 -36.44
CA ARG A 653 31.33 -27.26 -35.99
C ARG A 653 32.75 -26.67 -36.05
N ASP A 654 33.77 -27.52 -36.11
CA ASP A 654 35.18 -27.15 -36.18
C ASP A 654 35.67 -26.84 -37.61
N ARG A 655 34.83 -26.99 -38.65
CA ARG A 655 35.25 -26.85 -40.07
C ARG A 655 34.34 -26.00 -40.94
N TRP A 656 33.55 -25.12 -40.35
CA TRP A 656 32.67 -24.24 -41.11
C TRP A 656 33.45 -23.26 -42.01
N ILE A 657 34.74 -23.03 -41.79
CA ILE A 657 35.62 -22.39 -42.79
C ILE A 657 36.55 -23.46 -43.39
N PRO A 658 36.41 -23.80 -44.68
CA PRO A 658 37.18 -24.87 -45.31
C PRO A 658 38.70 -24.65 -45.20
N GLY A 659 39.43 -25.70 -44.84
CA GLY A 659 40.90 -25.71 -44.89
C GLY A 659 41.64 -24.92 -43.80
N LEU A 660 40.94 -24.24 -42.87
CA LEU A 660 41.61 -23.56 -41.74
C LEU A 660 42.10 -24.53 -40.66
N VAL A 661 41.35 -25.59 -40.38
CA VAL A 661 41.69 -26.61 -39.36
C VAL A 661 42.21 -27.89 -40.04
N PRO A 662 43.23 -28.57 -39.50
CA PRO A 662 43.96 -28.25 -38.27
C PRO A 662 45.21 -27.37 -38.49
N LYS A 663 45.54 -27.02 -39.75
CA LYS A 663 46.85 -26.45 -40.08
C LYS A 663 47.05 -25.02 -39.56
N TYR A 664 46.03 -24.15 -39.70
CA TYR A 664 46.12 -22.73 -39.33
C TYR A 664 45.42 -22.41 -38.01
N LEU A 665 44.49 -23.27 -37.58
CA LEU A 665 43.83 -23.23 -36.28
C LEU A 665 43.64 -24.65 -35.76
N ALA A 666 43.71 -24.82 -34.43
CA ALA A 666 43.34 -26.07 -33.80
C ALA A 666 41.82 -26.31 -33.85
N VAL A 667 41.03 -25.26 -33.64
CA VAL A 667 39.56 -25.23 -33.72
C VAL A 667 39.15 -23.82 -34.19
N VAL A 668 38.14 -23.71 -35.05
CA VAL A 668 37.57 -22.39 -35.41
C VAL A 668 36.71 -21.88 -34.24
N PRO A 669 36.95 -20.66 -33.72
CA PRO A 669 36.11 -20.07 -32.68
C PRO A 669 34.62 -20.04 -33.07
N THR A 670 33.76 -20.24 -32.07
CA THR A 670 32.30 -20.16 -32.20
C THR A 670 31.79 -18.91 -31.50
N ASP A 671 30.69 -18.35 -32.00
CA ASP A 671 30.09 -17.18 -31.36
C ASP A 671 29.73 -17.46 -29.88
N PRO A 672 30.20 -16.62 -28.93
CA PRO A 672 29.99 -16.85 -27.49
C PRO A 672 28.51 -16.81 -27.08
N ARG A 673 27.61 -16.31 -27.93
CA ARG A 673 26.16 -16.35 -27.70
C ARG A 673 25.61 -17.78 -27.74
N GLY A 674 26.25 -18.70 -28.47
CA GLY A 674 25.84 -20.11 -28.54
C GLY A 674 24.44 -20.36 -29.09
N LEU A 675 23.85 -19.40 -29.82
CA LEU A 675 22.48 -19.49 -30.34
C LEU A 675 22.41 -20.43 -31.55
N SER A 676 21.39 -21.28 -31.64
CA SER A 676 21.23 -22.22 -32.77
C SER A 676 20.84 -21.54 -34.09
N ALA A 677 20.33 -20.30 -34.02
CA ALA A 677 19.88 -19.56 -35.19
C ALA A 677 21.06 -19.09 -36.04
N ALA A 678 21.06 -19.48 -37.31
CA ALA A 678 22.13 -19.18 -38.27
C ALA A 678 22.42 -17.66 -38.39
N ASN A 679 21.39 -16.83 -38.27
CA ASN A 679 21.53 -15.38 -38.34
C ASN A 679 22.16 -14.76 -37.07
N HIS A 680 22.41 -15.51 -36.00
CA HIS A 680 23.00 -14.99 -34.76
C HIS A 680 24.38 -15.64 -34.47
N GLN A 681 25.15 -15.91 -35.52
CA GLN A 681 26.45 -16.58 -35.49
C GLN A 681 27.53 -15.76 -36.22
N TYR A 682 28.76 -16.28 -36.20
CA TYR A 682 29.80 -15.82 -37.12
C TYR A 682 29.44 -16.26 -38.56
N LEU A 683 29.54 -15.33 -39.51
CA LEU A 683 29.30 -15.55 -40.93
C LEU A 683 30.60 -15.34 -41.71
N TYR A 684 30.94 -16.28 -42.58
CA TYR A 684 32.09 -16.23 -43.46
C TYR A 684 31.65 -16.28 -44.92
N MET A 685 32.21 -15.40 -45.74
CA MET A 685 31.96 -15.35 -47.18
C MET A 685 33.27 -15.11 -47.91
N SER A 686 33.51 -15.77 -49.04
CA SER A 686 34.72 -15.53 -49.83
C SER A 686 34.59 -16.05 -51.27
N ASN A 687 35.12 -15.29 -52.22
CA ASN A 687 35.26 -15.70 -53.63
C ASN A 687 36.68 -16.18 -53.97
N GLY A 688 37.54 -16.38 -52.95
CA GLY A 688 38.93 -16.79 -53.11
C GLY A 688 39.91 -15.63 -53.25
N ARG A 689 39.46 -14.45 -53.68
CA ARG A 689 40.28 -13.22 -53.74
C ARG A 689 40.01 -12.30 -52.55
N ASP A 690 38.73 -12.15 -52.21
CA ASP A 690 38.21 -11.28 -51.18
C ASP A 690 37.37 -12.10 -50.19
N TYR A 691 37.26 -11.63 -48.95
CA TYR A 691 36.49 -12.32 -47.91
C TYR A 691 35.79 -11.34 -46.97
N LYS A 692 34.80 -11.85 -46.24
CA LYS A 692 34.13 -11.20 -45.11
C LYS A 692 33.93 -12.20 -43.97
N ILE A 693 34.24 -11.76 -42.76
CA ILE A 693 33.99 -12.50 -41.53
C ILE A 693 33.35 -11.54 -40.51
N ILE A 694 32.10 -11.80 -40.15
CA ILE A 694 31.32 -10.90 -39.27
C ILE A 694 30.61 -11.69 -38.18
N ALA A 695 30.41 -11.06 -37.03
CA ALA A 695 29.40 -11.48 -36.07
C ALA A 695 28.05 -10.86 -36.46
N HIS A 696 27.08 -11.67 -36.86
CA HIS A 696 25.79 -11.21 -37.35
C HIS A 696 24.71 -11.26 -36.25
N GLY A 697 23.77 -10.31 -36.26
CA GLY A 697 22.73 -10.19 -35.24
C GLY A 697 23.27 -9.89 -33.83
N ALA A 698 24.47 -9.30 -33.72
CA ALA A 698 25.19 -9.12 -32.46
C ALA A 698 24.50 -8.06 -31.59
N GLU A 699 24.00 -8.45 -30.41
CA GLU A 699 23.31 -7.55 -29.46
C GLU A 699 24.22 -6.39 -28.99
N ASP A 700 25.52 -6.65 -28.99
CA ASP A 700 26.62 -5.75 -28.65
C ASP A 700 27.13 -4.91 -29.83
N ALA A 701 26.51 -5.00 -31.02
CA ALA A 701 26.85 -4.18 -32.18
C ALA A 701 26.75 -2.67 -31.87
N ALA A 702 25.77 -2.26 -31.06
CA ALA A 702 25.63 -0.87 -30.62
C ALA A 702 26.85 -0.38 -29.82
N TYR A 703 27.41 -1.24 -28.95
CA TYR A 703 28.66 -0.95 -28.24
C TYR A 703 29.84 -0.91 -29.22
N GLY A 704 29.93 -1.89 -30.12
CA GLY A 704 30.96 -1.98 -31.15
C GLY A 704 31.05 -0.75 -32.04
N ARG A 705 29.91 -0.20 -32.47
CA ARG A 705 29.86 1.06 -33.26
C ARG A 705 30.56 2.23 -32.59
N LYS A 706 30.45 2.32 -31.26
CA LYS A 706 31.09 3.39 -30.48
C LYS A 706 32.57 3.10 -30.24
N ALA A 707 32.92 1.85 -29.93
CA ALA A 707 34.27 1.46 -29.54
C ALA A 707 35.23 1.35 -30.74
N ARG A 708 34.75 0.80 -31.87
CA ARG A 708 35.52 0.52 -33.09
C ARG A 708 34.62 0.68 -34.33
N PRO A 709 34.30 1.93 -34.72
CA PRO A 709 33.47 2.19 -35.89
C PRO A 709 34.06 1.61 -37.18
N ASP A 710 35.37 1.36 -37.22
CA ASP A 710 36.08 0.73 -38.33
C ASP A 710 35.73 -0.75 -38.55
N LEU A 711 35.20 -1.43 -37.53
CA LEU A 711 34.81 -2.84 -37.62
C LEU A 711 33.32 -3.01 -37.95
N VAL A 712 32.55 -1.94 -38.03
CA VAL A 712 31.09 -2.00 -38.25
C VAL A 712 30.81 -2.38 -39.70
N ASP A 713 30.02 -3.42 -39.91
CA ASP A 713 29.64 -3.84 -41.27
C ASP A 713 28.88 -2.70 -41.97
N PRO A 714 29.39 -2.13 -43.08
CA PRO A 714 28.74 -0.99 -43.72
C PRO A 714 27.36 -1.33 -44.31
N LEU A 715 27.10 -2.60 -44.65
CA LEU A 715 25.79 -3.05 -45.14
C LEU A 715 24.80 -3.28 -44.00
N ARG A 716 25.30 -3.61 -42.80
CA ARG A 716 24.50 -4.02 -41.64
C ARG A 716 24.93 -3.27 -40.37
N PRO A 717 24.99 -1.93 -40.40
CA PRO A 717 25.63 -1.15 -39.33
C PRO A 717 24.93 -1.33 -37.98
N GLU A 718 23.65 -1.69 -38.00
CA GLU A 718 22.85 -1.84 -36.79
C GLU A 718 23.11 -3.15 -36.03
N HIS A 719 23.56 -4.22 -36.70
CA HIS A 719 23.53 -5.57 -36.15
C HIS A 719 24.72 -6.45 -36.53
N ALA A 720 25.73 -5.95 -37.25
CA ALA A 720 26.93 -6.72 -37.53
C ALA A 720 28.23 -5.91 -37.48
N PHE A 721 29.31 -6.60 -37.12
CA PHE A 721 30.67 -6.08 -37.14
C PHE A 721 31.66 -7.22 -37.40
N GLY A 722 32.84 -6.91 -37.94
CA GLY A 722 33.91 -7.87 -38.17
C GLY A 722 35.01 -7.36 -39.08
N PHE A 723 35.56 -8.24 -39.90
CA PHE A 723 36.65 -7.94 -40.82
C PHE A 723 36.28 -8.33 -42.26
N TRP A 724 36.76 -7.56 -43.23
CA TRP A 724 36.58 -7.86 -44.64
C TRP A 724 37.73 -7.28 -45.46
N SER A 725 37.93 -7.83 -46.65
CA SER A 725 38.75 -7.20 -47.67
C SER A 725 37.94 -6.14 -48.45
N PRO A 726 38.60 -5.20 -49.16
CA PRO A 726 37.91 -4.10 -49.83
C PRO A 726 36.80 -4.55 -50.80
N GLY A 727 36.99 -5.66 -51.53
CA GLY A 727 35.99 -6.17 -52.47
C GLY A 727 34.72 -6.71 -51.82
N PHE A 728 34.76 -7.04 -50.53
CA PHE A 728 33.65 -7.66 -49.79
C PHE A 728 33.01 -6.75 -48.75
N ALA A 729 33.38 -5.46 -48.68
CA ALA A 729 32.78 -4.51 -47.75
C ALA A 729 31.25 -4.44 -47.87
N ASN A 730 30.72 -4.44 -49.10
CA ASN A 730 29.30 -4.24 -49.40
C ASN A 730 28.49 -5.53 -49.68
N HIS A 731 29.04 -6.70 -49.32
CA HIS A 731 28.37 -8.02 -49.42
C HIS A 731 27.94 -8.51 -48.03
#